data_AF-A0AAU9HBX2-F1
#
_entry.id   AF-A0AAU9HBX2-F1
#
_cell.length_a   1.000
_cell.length_b   1.000
_cell.length_c   1.000
_cell.angle_alpha   90.00
_cell.angle_beta   90.00
_cell.angle_gamma   90.00
#
_symmetry.space_group_name_H-M   'P 1'
#
loop_
_entity.id
_entity.type
_entity.pdbx_description
1 polymer ?
#
loop_
_entity_poly.entity_id
_entity_poly.type
_entity_poly.pdbx_seq_one_letter_code
_entity_poly.pdbx_strand_id
1 'polypeptide(L)'
;MNNVQALKVQSSKVNANNQIHTYKVKELLSDTNRYLVPMYQRNYAWGEGEINQLIQDVLDYQENKPNQTYYIGTLVVFKRKDDSYEVIDGQQRFTTLTLLAFALKRMVTKHQTFDMGWYDVVNLSFESRQKSSDTFASLIQGVALENLSTDDYNLDVINGYTLLEKGLLALGAKLEGFCSDLFDKVEITRVCVPEDTDLNHYFEVMNNRGEQLEKHEVIKARLMSVLTDDNDKELLSKVWDATANMERYIQYGFNPDERHCIFGKDDWGQFTPINYADLAACIESVAKTKQSGKIESASLSLNDMLAKPPPSSLGTDITLTPERFNSVINFSNFLLHVLRVLTKQDIALDDKRLLEQFDRYLKDSNNKVKAVKDFVYALLKCKYLFDQFIIKREFSDGKDKWSLKRLHFYNTKSQSYINTFGGSNELDDEDGFKGENRVCLMLLSAFHVSTPTLVYKHWLNAALYYLYNAEEVDFEGYMKHLRRVAKRFIFDRFLSHQEGKTYFEMIYKSKSNDYPKNLTANDINIDKLCFGEIENNFVFNYLDYLLWRKKRNSTAVISEFEFTFRSSVEHFYPQHPMNDFEPLKGGSLHEFGNLCLISHSKNSRLSNFPPKTKLNHFTAGLKKNQIDSLKLYEMLQLMEQDDSWEDTQIIKHGQEMLSILCGSTKTKKKTQTRK
;
A
#
# COMPACT_ATOMS: atom_id res chain seq x y z
N MET A 1 -40.48 21.71 12.60
CA MET A 1 -41.77 21.26 12.01
C MET A 1 -41.85 21.80 10.59
N ASN A 2 -42.52 21.04 9.71
CA ASN A 2 -43.00 21.43 8.38
C ASN A 2 -42.00 21.99 7.36
N ASN A 3 -41.58 21.14 6.42
CA ASN A 3 -41.80 21.40 5.00
C ASN A 3 -41.80 20.07 4.20
N VAL A 4 -42.83 19.25 4.46
CA VAL A 4 -43.23 18.13 3.60
C VAL A 4 -44.64 18.43 3.09
N GLN A 5 -44.76 19.30 2.09
CA GLN A 5 -45.99 19.46 1.29
C GLN A 5 -45.77 20.35 0.05
N ALA A 6 -45.32 19.71 -1.04
CA ALA A 6 -45.57 20.15 -2.41
C ALA A 6 -45.50 18.91 -3.31
N LEU A 7 -46.21 18.94 -4.45
CA LEU A 7 -46.29 17.85 -5.46
C LEU A 7 -47.13 16.62 -5.08
N LYS A 8 -48.45 16.79 -5.16
CA LYS A 8 -49.40 15.73 -5.54
C LYS A 8 -50.42 16.31 -6.55
N VAL A 9 -51.01 15.44 -7.38
CA VAL A 9 -52.02 15.73 -8.44
C VAL A 9 -51.41 16.38 -9.71
N GLN A 10 -51.63 15.95 -10.96
CA GLN A 10 -52.18 14.73 -11.61
C GLN A 10 -51.70 14.74 -13.10
N SER A 11 -51.65 13.67 -13.90
CA SER A 11 -51.32 12.25 -13.64
C SER A 11 -51.30 11.44 -14.96
N SER A 12 -50.21 10.76 -15.29
CA SER A 12 -50.14 9.75 -16.37
C SER A 12 -49.52 8.46 -15.83
N LYS A 13 -50.36 7.45 -15.55
CA LYS A 13 -49.95 6.20 -14.88
C LYS A 13 -49.25 5.23 -15.85
N VAL A 14 -47.93 5.13 -15.76
CA VAL A 14 -47.18 3.90 -16.08
C VAL A 14 -46.06 3.71 -15.04
N ASN A 15 -46.18 2.63 -14.26
CA ASN A 15 -45.20 1.98 -13.37
C ASN A 15 -43.95 2.76 -12.88
N ALA A 16 -44.05 3.35 -11.68
CA ALA A 16 -42.88 3.79 -10.89
C ALA A 16 -42.52 2.84 -9.71
N ASN A 17 -43.30 1.78 -9.46
CA ASN A 17 -43.22 0.98 -8.22
C ASN A 17 -42.14 -0.13 -8.21
N ASN A 18 -41.40 -0.38 -9.29
CA ASN A 18 -40.44 -1.50 -9.39
C ASN A 18 -38.96 -1.10 -9.19
N GLN A 19 -38.64 0.18 -9.01
CA GLN A 19 -37.24 0.65 -9.01
C GLN A 19 -36.55 0.60 -7.64
N ILE A 20 -37.28 0.58 -6.52
CA ILE A 20 -36.70 0.54 -5.17
C ILE A 20 -37.49 -0.48 -4.34
N HIS A 21 -36.78 -1.44 -3.74
CA HIS A 21 -37.37 -2.45 -2.86
C HIS A 21 -36.45 -2.72 -1.67
N THR A 22 -36.97 -2.65 -0.45
CA THR A 22 -36.23 -3.07 0.75
C THR A 22 -36.49 -4.54 0.98
N TYR A 23 -35.41 -5.30 1.09
CA TYR A 23 -35.40 -6.73 1.40
C TYR A 23 -34.85 -6.94 2.80
N LYS A 24 -35.40 -7.88 3.55
CA LYS A 24 -34.64 -8.53 4.63
C LYS A 24 -33.53 -9.38 4.03
N VAL A 25 -32.44 -9.63 4.77
CA VAL A 25 -31.33 -10.48 4.28
C VAL A 25 -31.82 -11.84 3.78
N LYS A 26 -32.76 -12.48 4.51
CA LYS A 26 -33.38 -13.75 4.10
C LYS A 26 -34.11 -13.66 2.77
N GLU A 27 -34.87 -12.59 2.57
CA GLU A 27 -35.67 -12.34 1.36
C GLU A 27 -34.77 -12.01 0.16
N LEU A 28 -33.66 -11.28 0.36
CA LEU A 28 -32.69 -11.03 -0.70
C LEU A 28 -31.96 -12.32 -1.11
N LEU A 29 -31.52 -13.12 -0.15
CA LEU A 29 -30.80 -14.38 -0.43
C LEU A 29 -31.70 -15.46 -1.04
N SER A 30 -33.01 -15.44 -0.76
CA SER A 30 -34.00 -16.34 -1.38
C SER A 30 -34.73 -15.75 -2.59
N ASP A 31 -34.32 -14.57 -3.07
CA ASP A 31 -34.91 -13.95 -4.26
C ASP A 31 -34.66 -14.82 -5.50
N THR A 32 -35.75 -15.14 -6.21
CA THR A 32 -35.78 -15.87 -7.49
C THR A 32 -34.98 -15.22 -8.62
N ASN A 33 -34.68 -13.92 -8.53
CA ASN A 33 -33.91 -13.22 -9.54
C ASN A 33 -32.41 -13.55 -9.43
N ARG A 34 -31.73 -13.83 -10.55
CA ARG A 34 -30.28 -14.05 -10.58
C ARG A 34 -29.53 -12.72 -10.51
N TYR A 35 -28.57 -12.62 -9.60
CA TYR A 35 -27.63 -11.53 -9.48
C TYR A 35 -26.27 -11.91 -10.06
N LEU A 36 -25.62 -10.96 -10.72
CA LEU A 36 -24.35 -11.16 -11.41
C LEU A 36 -23.37 -10.04 -11.04
N VAL A 37 -22.22 -10.42 -10.48
CA VAL A 37 -21.08 -9.50 -10.28
C VAL A 37 -20.33 -9.41 -11.61
N PRO A 38 -20.32 -8.25 -12.28
CA PRO A 38 -19.77 -8.11 -13.63
C PRO A 38 -18.24 -8.01 -13.62
N MET A 39 -17.62 -8.25 -14.78
CA MET A 39 -16.16 -8.35 -14.89
C MET A 39 -15.39 -7.08 -14.47
N TYR A 40 -16.03 -5.90 -14.56
CA TYR A 40 -15.40 -4.61 -14.23
C TYR A 40 -15.38 -4.25 -12.74
N GLN A 41 -16.04 -5.04 -11.89
CA GLN A 41 -15.96 -4.87 -10.44
C GLN A 41 -14.62 -5.36 -9.89
N ARG A 42 -14.27 -4.97 -8.65
CA ARG A 42 -13.16 -5.62 -7.91
C ARG A 42 -13.51 -7.05 -7.46
N ASN A 43 -12.49 -7.87 -7.18
CA ASN A 43 -12.64 -9.15 -6.49
C ASN A 43 -13.16 -8.98 -5.04
N TYR A 44 -13.55 -10.08 -4.41
CA TYR A 44 -13.84 -10.08 -2.96
C TYR A 44 -12.57 -9.71 -2.18
N ALA A 45 -12.70 -8.81 -1.21
CA ALA A 45 -11.56 -8.23 -0.50
C ALA A 45 -11.88 -7.81 0.96
N TRP A 46 -13.04 -8.15 1.52
CA TRP A 46 -13.33 -7.93 2.94
C TRP A 46 -12.50 -8.89 3.81
N GLY A 47 -11.74 -8.32 4.75
CA GLY A 47 -10.88 -9.03 5.69
C GLY A 47 -11.50 -9.15 7.08
N GLU A 48 -10.65 -9.44 8.08
CA GLU A 48 -11.11 -9.66 9.46
C GLU A 48 -11.76 -8.40 10.06
N GLY A 49 -11.32 -7.20 9.65
CA GLY A 49 -11.89 -5.93 10.11
C GLY A 49 -13.35 -5.73 9.69
N GLU A 50 -13.65 -5.79 8.38
CA GLU A 50 -15.01 -5.58 7.86
C GLU A 50 -15.96 -6.71 8.28
N ILE A 51 -15.47 -7.96 8.32
CA ILE A 51 -16.26 -9.12 8.74
C ILE A 51 -16.63 -9.01 10.22
N ASN A 52 -15.67 -8.69 11.09
CA ASN A 52 -15.96 -8.53 12.52
C ASN A 52 -16.87 -7.31 12.77
N GLN A 53 -16.72 -6.21 12.02
CA GLN A 53 -17.61 -5.07 12.13
C GLN A 53 -19.05 -5.44 11.77
N LEU A 54 -19.28 -6.16 10.65
CA LEU A 54 -20.63 -6.62 10.27
C LEU A 54 -21.25 -7.52 11.36
N ILE A 55 -20.48 -8.44 11.94
CA ILE A 55 -20.96 -9.33 13.00
C ILE A 55 -21.29 -8.51 14.26
N GLN A 56 -20.39 -7.61 14.67
CA GLN A 56 -20.56 -6.80 15.88
C GLN A 56 -21.72 -5.81 15.75
N ASP A 57 -21.90 -5.16 14.60
CA ASP A 57 -23.00 -4.22 14.37
C ASP A 57 -24.38 -4.88 14.57
N VAL A 58 -24.54 -6.12 14.10
CA VAL A 58 -25.81 -6.87 14.26
C VAL A 58 -26.04 -7.22 15.74
N LEU A 59 -24.99 -7.59 16.48
CA LEU A 59 -25.07 -7.87 17.93
C LEU A 59 -25.35 -6.59 18.75
N ASP A 60 -24.66 -5.49 18.44
CA ASP A 60 -24.86 -4.21 19.12
C ASP A 60 -26.28 -3.67 18.86
N TYR A 61 -26.82 -3.91 17.66
CA TYR A 61 -28.20 -3.54 17.35
C TYR A 61 -29.23 -4.40 18.09
N GLN A 62 -28.96 -5.72 18.20
CA GLN A 62 -29.76 -6.65 19.01
C GLN A 62 -29.83 -6.19 20.48
N GLU A 63 -28.70 -5.84 21.09
CA GLU A 63 -28.64 -5.46 22.51
C GLU A 63 -29.25 -4.08 22.79
N ASN A 64 -29.09 -3.11 21.88
CA ASN A 64 -29.55 -1.73 22.11
C ASN A 64 -30.96 -1.42 21.57
N LYS A 65 -31.45 -2.15 20.55
CA LYS A 65 -32.69 -1.81 19.80
C LYS A 65 -33.47 -3.03 19.31
N PRO A 66 -33.91 -3.96 20.19
CA PRO A 66 -34.44 -5.27 19.80
C PRO A 66 -35.70 -5.26 18.90
N ASN A 67 -36.42 -4.14 18.83
CA ASN A 67 -37.68 -3.96 18.09
C ASN A 67 -37.56 -3.06 16.83
N GLN A 68 -36.35 -2.69 16.40
CA GLN A 68 -36.13 -1.94 15.15
C GLN A 68 -35.47 -2.85 14.10
N THR A 69 -35.56 -2.49 12.82
CA THR A 69 -34.79 -3.13 11.74
C THR A 69 -33.42 -2.46 11.61
N TYR A 70 -32.38 -3.24 11.29
CA TYR A 70 -31.02 -2.72 11.11
C TYR A 70 -30.73 -2.54 9.62
N TYR A 71 -30.45 -1.30 9.20
CA TYR A 71 -30.19 -1.00 7.80
C TYR A 71 -28.70 -1.08 7.47
N ILE A 72 -28.30 -2.05 6.65
CA ILE A 72 -26.90 -2.26 6.24
C ILE A 72 -26.52 -1.55 4.94
N GLY A 73 -27.44 -0.85 4.28
CA GLY A 73 -27.15 -0.03 3.09
C GLY A 73 -27.93 -0.43 1.83
N THR A 74 -27.42 0.01 0.67
CA THR A 74 -28.01 -0.27 -0.65
C THR A 74 -27.33 -1.44 -1.36
N LEU A 75 -28.08 -2.09 -2.25
CA LEU A 75 -27.60 -2.95 -3.33
C LEU A 75 -28.09 -2.35 -4.65
N VAL A 76 -27.19 -1.75 -5.43
CA VAL A 76 -27.59 -1.07 -6.68
C VAL A 76 -27.39 -2.02 -7.85
N VAL A 77 -28.41 -2.14 -8.71
CA VAL A 77 -28.44 -3.12 -9.79
C VAL A 77 -28.93 -2.54 -11.12
N PHE A 78 -28.43 -3.07 -12.23
CA PHE A 78 -28.99 -2.89 -13.56
C PHE A 78 -29.74 -4.16 -13.97
N LYS A 79 -30.94 -4.01 -14.55
CA LYS A 79 -31.67 -5.15 -15.10
C LYS A 79 -31.17 -5.45 -16.52
N ARG A 80 -30.50 -6.58 -16.70
CA ARG A 80 -30.05 -7.07 -18.01
C ARG A 80 -31.22 -7.63 -18.82
N LYS A 81 -31.00 -7.78 -20.13
CA LYS A 81 -31.99 -8.31 -21.09
C LYS A 81 -32.32 -9.79 -20.91
N ASP A 82 -31.53 -10.52 -20.14
CA ASP A 82 -31.76 -11.92 -19.73
C ASP A 82 -32.54 -12.02 -18.39
N ASP A 83 -33.21 -10.93 -17.99
CA ASP A 83 -33.87 -10.75 -16.69
C ASP A 83 -32.96 -10.87 -15.45
N SER A 84 -31.64 -10.99 -15.61
CA SER A 84 -30.69 -10.97 -14.48
C SER A 84 -30.38 -9.55 -13.99
N TYR A 85 -29.97 -9.43 -12.72
CA TYR A 85 -29.54 -8.18 -12.11
C TYR A 85 -28.01 -8.09 -12.02
N GLU A 86 -27.43 -7.20 -12.80
CA GLU A 86 -26.02 -6.86 -12.75
C GLU A 86 -25.73 -5.95 -11.55
N VAL A 87 -24.81 -6.35 -10.67
CA VAL A 87 -24.50 -5.63 -9.43
C VAL A 87 -23.57 -4.45 -9.70
N ILE A 88 -24.12 -3.24 -9.59
CA ILE A 88 -23.45 -1.94 -9.75
C ILE A 88 -22.72 -1.56 -8.45
N ASP A 89 -23.37 -1.72 -7.30
CA ASP A 89 -22.83 -1.39 -5.98
C ASP A 89 -23.43 -2.30 -4.89
N GLY A 90 -22.73 -2.44 -3.76
CA GLY A 90 -23.05 -3.36 -2.66
C GLY A 90 -22.44 -4.75 -2.81
N GLN A 91 -21.62 -4.98 -3.85
CA GLN A 91 -21.12 -6.32 -4.20
C GLN A 91 -20.33 -7.03 -3.09
N GLN A 92 -19.49 -6.32 -2.33
CA GLN A 92 -18.72 -6.93 -1.23
C GLN A 92 -19.65 -7.44 -0.13
N ARG A 93 -20.51 -6.56 0.38
CA ARG A 93 -21.54 -6.86 1.39
C ARG A 93 -22.41 -8.04 0.98
N PHE A 94 -22.92 -8.04 -0.26
CA PHE A 94 -23.76 -9.13 -0.75
C PHE A 94 -22.99 -10.45 -0.84
N THR A 95 -21.74 -10.41 -1.32
CA THR A 95 -20.85 -11.59 -1.34
C THR A 95 -20.60 -12.12 0.08
N THR A 96 -20.35 -11.25 1.06
CA THR A 96 -20.20 -11.64 2.48
C THR A 96 -21.47 -12.26 3.05
N LEU A 97 -22.66 -11.70 2.77
CA LEU A 97 -23.94 -12.28 3.21
C LEU A 97 -24.16 -13.70 2.63
N THR A 98 -23.80 -13.91 1.35
CA THR A 98 -23.83 -15.24 0.72
C THR A 98 -22.85 -16.22 1.38
N LEU A 99 -21.60 -15.80 1.64
CA LEU A 99 -20.60 -16.65 2.32
C LEU A 99 -20.99 -16.97 3.77
N LEU A 100 -21.59 -16.01 4.47
CA LEU A 100 -22.10 -16.18 5.83
C LEU A 100 -23.22 -17.24 5.84
N ALA A 101 -24.14 -17.18 4.88
CA ALA A 101 -25.18 -18.20 4.71
C ALA A 101 -24.61 -19.60 4.39
N PHE A 102 -23.51 -19.70 3.61
CA PHE A 102 -22.82 -20.99 3.40
C PHE A 102 -22.21 -21.54 4.70
N ALA A 103 -21.51 -20.70 5.47
CA ALA A 103 -20.90 -21.11 6.74
C ALA A 103 -21.97 -21.59 7.73
N LEU A 104 -23.06 -20.83 7.89
CA LEU A 104 -24.21 -21.20 8.71
C LEU A 104 -24.84 -22.53 8.26
N LYS A 105 -25.10 -22.72 6.95
CA LYS A 105 -25.65 -23.97 6.42
C LYS A 105 -24.76 -25.18 6.76
N ARG A 106 -23.43 -25.02 6.66
CA ARG A 106 -22.45 -26.05 7.03
C ARG A 106 -22.43 -26.36 8.53
N MET A 107 -22.63 -25.34 9.38
CA MET A 107 -22.70 -25.50 10.84
C MET A 107 -23.98 -26.24 11.27
N VAL A 108 -25.13 -25.97 10.64
CA VAL A 108 -26.40 -26.68 10.92
C VAL A 108 -26.26 -28.18 10.71
N THR A 109 -25.62 -28.61 9.61
CA THR A 109 -25.36 -30.03 9.30
C THR A 109 -24.53 -30.73 10.39
N LYS A 110 -23.77 -29.99 11.21
CA LYS A 110 -22.95 -30.54 12.30
C LYS A 110 -23.58 -30.44 13.69
N HIS A 111 -24.46 -29.46 13.94
CA HIS A 111 -24.88 -29.09 15.30
C HIS A 111 -26.39 -28.90 15.53
N GLN A 112 -27.24 -28.88 14.49
CA GLN A 112 -28.72 -28.83 14.58
C GLN A 112 -29.32 -27.76 15.53
N THR A 113 -28.85 -26.51 15.45
CA THR A 113 -29.33 -25.41 16.32
C THR A 113 -30.26 -24.38 15.67
N PHE A 114 -30.39 -24.33 14.34
CA PHE A 114 -31.28 -23.40 13.63
C PHE A 114 -31.58 -23.88 12.20
N ASP A 115 -32.63 -23.36 11.56
CA ASP A 115 -33.05 -23.78 10.21
C ASP A 115 -32.39 -22.95 9.09
N MET A 116 -31.75 -23.66 8.14
CA MET A 116 -31.16 -23.13 6.91
C MET A 116 -31.72 -23.82 5.65
N GLY A 117 -32.78 -24.64 5.76
CA GLY A 117 -33.43 -25.32 4.63
C GLY A 117 -34.14 -24.39 3.65
N TRP A 118 -34.28 -23.10 3.99
CA TRP A 118 -34.77 -22.06 3.09
C TRP A 118 -33.72 -21.57 2.07
N TYR A 119 -32.43 -21.91 2.24
CA TYR A 119 -31.33 -21.42 1.39
C TYR A 119 -30.69 -22.55 0.57
N ASP A 120 -31.41 -23.04 -0.44
CA ASP A 120 -30.96 -24.13 -1.33
C ASP A 120 -30.42 -23.68 -2.69
N VAL A 121 -30.81 -22.50 -3.17
CA VAL A 121 -30.39 -21.97 -4.48
C VAL A 121 -29.58 -20.70 -4.27
N VAL A 122 -28.34 -20.68 -4.79
CA VAL A 122 -27.49 -19.48 -4.77
C VAL A 122 -27.93 -18.55 -5.90
N ASN A 123 -28.37 -17.34 -5.54
CA ASN A 123 -28.77 -16.34 -6.53
C ASN A 123 -27.64 -15.37 -6.93
N LEU A 124 -26.47 -15.44 -6.32
CA LEU A 124 -25.27 -14.67 -6.69
C LEU A 124 -24.33 -15.46 -7.61
N SER A 125 -23.85 -14.83 -8.69
CA SER A 125 -22.92 -15.41 -9.67
C SER A 125 -21.88 -14.39 -10.14
N PHE A 126 -20.78 -14.83 -10.76
CA PHE A 126 -19.67 -13.95 -11.20
C PHE A 126 -19.42 -14.05 -12.71
N GLU A 127 -19.28 -12.91 -13.38
CA GLU A 127 -18.95 -12.84 -14.80
C GLU A 127 -17.43 -12.89 -15.01
N SER A 128 -16.97 -13.77 -15.89
CA SER A 128 -15.55 -13.92 -16.26
C SER A 128 -14.59 -14.21 -15.08
N ARG A 129 -15.10 -14.73 -13.95
CA ARG A 129 -14.31 -15.12 -12.77
C ARG A 129 -14.53 -16.59 -12.43
N GLN A 130 -13.98 -17.48 -13.25
CA GLN A 130 -14.17 -18.93 -13.12
C GLN A 130 -13.80 -19.43 -11.70
N LYS A 131 -12.62 -19.05 -11.19
CA LYS A 131 -12.17 -19.42 -9.84
C LYS A 131 -13.14 -19.02 -8.72
N SER A 132 -13.75 -17.83 -8.79
CA SER A 132 -14.74 -17.40 -7.79
C SER A 132 -16.02 -18.23 -7.86
N SER A 133 -16.46 -18.56 -9.08
CA SER A 133 -17.62 -19.43 -9.31
C SER A 133 -17.37 -20.86 -8.82
N ASP A 134 -16.19 -21.40 -9.10
CA ASP A 134 -15.77 -22.74 -8.67
C ASP A 134 -15.63 -22.82 -7.14
N THR A 135 -15.03 -21.79 -6.51
CA THR A 135 -14.96 -21.70 -5.04
C THR A 135 -16.36 -21.66 -4.42
N PHE A 136 -17.28 -20.86 -4.98
CA PHE A 136 -18.66 -20.80 -4.50
C PHE A 136 -19.37 -22.16 -4.62
N ALA A 137 -19.22 -22.84 -5.76
CA ALA A 137 -19.78 -24.17 -6.00
C ALA A 137 -19.22 -25.22 -5.02
N SER A 138 -17.91 -25.21 -4.78
CA SER A 138 -17.28 -26.15 -3.84
C SER A 138 -17.63 -25.84 -2.37
N LEU A 139 -17.76 -24.56 -1.99
CA LEU A 139 -18.16 -24.17 -0.64
C LEU A 139 -19.60 -24.61 -0.31
N ILE A 140 -20.57 -24.40 -1.22
CA ILE A 140 -21.95 -24.85 -0.98
C ILE A 140 -22.09 -26.38 -0.99
N GLN A 141 -21.25 -27.09 -1.76
CA GLN A 141 -21.15 -28.56 -1.70
C GLN A 141 -20.47 -29.08 -0.42
N GLY A 142 -19.96 -28.19 0.44
CA GLY A 142 -19.37 -28.54 1.73
C GLY A 142 -17.95 -29.12 1.65
N VAL A 143 -17.24 -28.93 0.54
CA VAL A 143 -15.86 -29.42 0.33
C VAL A 143 -14.93 -28.89 1.42
N ALA A 144 -14.05 -29.75 1.96
CA ALA A 144 -13.10 -29.40 3.01
C ALA A 144 -12.16 -28.26 2.56
N LEU A 145 -11.94 -27.25 3.41
CA LEU A 145 -11.19 -26.03 3.05
C LEU A 145 -9.73 -26.34 2.65
N GLU A 146 -9.13 -27.36 3.24
CA GLU A 146 -7.82 -27.92 2.86
C GLU A 146 -7.73 -28.30 1.37
N ASN A 147 -8.82 -28.80 0.78
CA ASN A 147 -8.90 -29.16 -0.64
C ASN A 147 -9.22 -27.97 -1.55
N LEU A 148 -9.52 -26.80 -0.98
CA LEU A 148 -9.78 -25.55 -1.71
C LEU A 148 -8.57 -24.60 -1.69
N SER A 149 -7.56 -24.88 -0.86
CA SER A 149 -6.32 -24.10 -0.76
C SER A 149 -5.33 -24.35 -1.93
N THR A 150 -5.84 -24.46 -3.16
CA THR A 150 -5.06 -24.66 -4.38
C THR A 150 -5.14 -23.45 -5.30
N ASP A 151 -4.22 -23.38 -6.27
CA ASP A 151 -4.19 -22.33 -7.30
C ASP A 151 -5.45 -22.31 -8.21
N ASP A 152 -6.33 -23.31 -8.15
CA ASP A 152 -7.55 -23.39 -8.96
C ASP A 152 -8.69 -22.51 -8.41
N TYR A 153 -8.62 -22.14 -7.13
CA TYR A 153 -9.69 -21.45 -6.42
C TYR A 153 -9.36 -19.99 -6.07
N ASN A 154 -10.38 -19.23 -5.66
CA ASN A 154 -10.22 -17.86 -5.17
C ASN A 154 -9.89 -17.85 -3.66
N LEU A 155 -8.61 -17.62 -3.34
CA LEU A 155 -8.12 -17.60 -1.96
C LEU A 155 -8.74 -16.47 -1.11
N ASP A 156 -9.05 -15.31 -1.68
CA ASP A 156 -9.64 -14.19 -0.92
C ASP A 156 -11.07 -14.54 -0.45
N VAL A 157 -11.83 -15.26 -1.28
CA VAL A 157 -13.14 -15.83 -0.92
C VAL A 157 -13.00 -16.90 0.16
N ILE A 158 -12.00 -17.79 0.06
CA ILE A 158 -11.73 -18.83 1.07
C ILE A 158 -11.33 -18.22 2.41
N ASN A 159 -10.49 -17.19 2.39
CA ASN A 159 -10.10 -16.43 3.59
C ASN A 159 -11.32 -15.76 4.23
N GLY A 160 -12.16 -15.08 3.44
CA GLY A 160 -13.42 -14.50 3.91
C GLY A 160 -14.36 -15.52 4.54
N TYR A 161 -14.56 -16.68 3.89
CA TYR A 161 -15.33 -17.78 4.45
C TYR A 161 -14.72 -18.30 5.77
N THR A 162 -13.40 -18.46 5.83
CA THR A 162 -12.70 -18.99 7.02
C THR A 162 -12.83 -18.04 8.21
N LEU A 163 -12.72 -16.72 7.97
CA LEU A 163 -12.94 -15.68 8.96
C LEU A 163 -14.40 -15.65 9.45
N LEU A 164 -15.37 -15.79 8.54
CA LEU A 164 -16.78 -15.92 8.89
C LEU A 164 -17.06 -17.18 9.74
N GLU A 165 -16.54 -18.35 9.36
CA GLU A 165 -16.72 -19.60 10.11
C GLU A 165 -16.11 -19.49 11.52
N LYS A 166 -14.91 -18.90 11.65
CA LYS A 166 -14.27 -18.57 12.95
C LYS A 166 -15.11 -17.59 13.78
N GLY A 167 -15.60 -16.51 13.18
CA GLY A 167 -16.41 -15.48 13.86
C GLY A 167 -17.74 -16.02 14.36
N LEU A 168 -18.45 -16.79 13.54
CA LEU A 168 -19.72 -17.43 13.89
C LEU A 168 -19.55 -18.48 15.01
N LEU A 169 -18.47 -19.28 14.97
CA LEU A 169 -18.13 -20.22 16.05
C LEU A 169 -17.87 -19.49 17.38
N ALA A 170 -17.23 -18.31 17.34
CA ALA A 170 -16.94 -17.52 18.53
C ALA A 170 -18.20 -16.95 19.23
N LEU A 171 -19.34 -16.86 18.54
CA LEU A 171 -20.61 -16.40 19.13
C LEU A 171 -21.18 -17.40 20.16
N GLY A 172 -20.84 -18.69 20.05
CA GLY A 172 -21.33 -19.73 20.95
C GLY A 172 -22.85 -19.69 21.14
N ALA A 173 -23.30 -19.49 22.38
CA ALA A 173 -24.73 -19.42 22.71
C ALA A 173 -25.48 -18.21 22.11
N LYS A 174 -24.78 -17.15 21.65
CA LYS A 174 -25.43 -16.01 20.97
C LYS A 174 -25.77 -16.30 19.49
N LEU A 175 -25.25 -17.39 18.92
CA LEU A 175 -25.35 -17.68 17.48
C LEU A 175 -26.79 -17.76 16.97
N GLU A 176 -27.69 -18.42 17.71
CA GLU A 176 -29.10 -18.58 17.30
C GLU A 176 -29.83 -17.22 17.23
N GLY A 177 -29.66 -16.39 18.25
CA GLY A 177 -30.20 -15.02 18.28
C GLY A 177 -29.63 -14.15 17.15
N PHE A 178 -28.31 -14.18 16.95
CA PHE A 178 -27.65 -13.50 15.83
C PHE A 178 -28.22 -13.93 14.47
N CYS A 179 -28.46 -15.23 14.25
CA CYS A 179 -29.04 -15.71 12.99
C CYS A 179 -30.46 -15.20 12.79
N SER A 180 -31.31 -15.22 13.83
CA SER A 180 -32.67 -14.69 13.71
C SER A 180 -32.68 -13.20 13.43
N ASP A 181 -31.85 -12.42 14.13
CA ASP A 181 -31.76 -10.98 13.91
C ASP A 181 -31.19 -10.64 12.52
N LEU A 182 -30.10 -11.32 12.10
CA LEU A 182 -29.51 -11.16 10.78
C LEU A 182 -30.53 -11.43 9.65
N PHE A 183 -31.27 -12.53 9.73
CA PHE A 183 -32.15 -12.94 8.64
C PHE A 183 -33.49 -12.21 8.64
N ASP A 184 -34.08 -11.95 9.81
CA ASP A 184 -35.44 -11.45 9.93
C ASP A 184 -35.56 -9.96 10.31
N LYS A 185 -34.46 -9.29 10.69
CA LYS A 185 -34.45 -7.85 11.07
C LYS A 185 -33.41 -6.98 10.36
N VAL A 186 -32.39 -7.55 9.72
CA VAL A 186 -31.44 -6.77 8.93
C VAL A 186 -32.01 -6.54 7.53
N GLU A 187 -32.01 -5.27 7.11
CA GLU A 187 -32.62 -4.77 5.87
C GLU A 187 -31.58 -4.15 4.94
N ILE A 188 -31.74 -4.41 3.64
CA ILE A 188 -30.92 -3.89 2.54
C ILE A 188 -31.83 -3.41 1.41
N THR A 189 -31.62 -2.21 0.90
CA THR A 189 -32.47 -1.65 -0.16
C THR A 189 -31.88 -1.91 -1.53
N ARG A 190 -32.55 -2.75 -2.33
CA ARG A 190 -32.23 -2.93 -3.75
C ARG A 190 -32.74 -1.74 -4.55
N VAL A 191 -31.86 -1.10 -5.30
CA VAL A 191 -32.19 0.00 -6.23
C VAL A 191 -31.90 -0.46 -7.64
N CYS A 192 -32.93 -0.61 -8.46
CA CYS A 192 -32.81 -0.91 -9.88
C CYS A 192 -32.77 0.39 -10.69
N VAL A 193 -31.67 0.60 -11.43
CA VAL A 193 -31.51 1.77 -12.28
C VAL A 193 -32.34 1.62 -13.58
N PRO A 194 -32.86 2.72 -14.17
CA PRO A 194 -33.58 2.69 -15.45
C PRO A 194 -32.81 2.04 -16.62
N GLU A 195 -33.51 1.46 -17.59
CA GLU A 195 -32.90 0.81 -18.76
C GLU A 195 -32.13 1.77 -19.69
N ASP A 196 -32.48 3.05 -19.68
CA ASP A 196 -31.83 4.14 -20.42
C ASP A 196 -30.65 4.79 -19.66
N THR A 197 -30.31 4.25 -18.48
CA THR A 197 -29.16 4.70 -17.69
C THR A 197 -27.86 4.42 -18.43
N ASP A 198 -27.11 5.46 -18.82
CA ASP A 198 -25.69 5.31 -19.12
C ASP A 198 -24.99 4.86 -17.84
N LEU A 199 -24.69 3.55 -17.77
CA LEU A 199 -24.06 2.94 -16.62
C LEU A 199 -22.75 3.64 -16.27
N ASN A 200 -21.95 4.07 -17.25
CA ASN A 200 -20.68 4.77 -16.99
C ASN A 200 -20.92 6.12 -16.32
N HIS A 201 -21.87 6.90 -16.83
CA HIS A 201 -22.23 8.18 -16.20
C HIS A 201 -22.87 7.98 -14.82
N TYR A 202 -23.70 6.95 -14.65
CA TYR A 202 -24.30 6.61 -13.37
C TYR A 202 -23.26 6.15 -12.33
N PHE A 203 -22.26 5.36 -12.74
CA PHE A 203 -21.06 5.07 -11.93
C PHE A 203 -20.38 6.38 -11.53
N GLU A 204 -20.04 7.25 -12.48
CA GLU A 204 -19.41 8.56 -12.20
C GLU A 204 -20.22 9.44 -11.24
N VAL A 205 -21.55 9.44 -11.32
CA VAL A 205 -22.43 10.25 -10.44
C VAL A 205 -22.60 9.61 -9.05
N MET A 206 -22.76 8.29 -8.97
CA MET A 206 -22.96 7.58 -7.69
C MET A 206 -21.67 7.55 -6.85
N ASN A 207 -20.50 7.38 -7.50
CA ASN A 207 -19.16 7.47 -6.89
C ASN A 207 -18.83 8.86 -6.29
N ASN A 208 -19.68 9.86 -6.55
CA ASN A 208 -19.56 11.21 -5.98
C ASN A 208 -20.56 11.48 -4.83
N ARG A 209 -21.42 10.50 -4.46
CA ARG A 209 -22.49 10.68 -3.45
C ARG A 209 -22.69 9.51 -2.46
N GLY A 210 -22.18 8.32 -2.76
CA GLY A 210 -22.03 7.19 -1.83
C GLY A 210 -20.60 6.63 -1.91
N GLU A 211 -20.26 5.63 -1.11
CA GLU A 211 -18.87 5.10 -1.02
C GLU A 211 -18.25 4.89 -2.41
N GLN A 212 -17.17 5.63 -2.65
CA GLN A 212 -16.59 5.88 -3.95
C GLN A 212 -15.91 4.60 -4.49
N LEU A 213 -16.26 4.14 -5.70
CA LEU A 213 -15.33 3.29 -6.44
C LEU A 213 -14.01 4.05 -6.56
N GLU A 214 -12.94 3.40 -6.10
CA GLU A 214 -11.58 3.89 -6.26
C GLU A 214 -11.36 4.37 -7.70
N LYS A 215 -10.88 5.60 -7.85
CA LYS A 215 -10.69 6.28 -9.15
C LYS A 215 -9.86 5.46 -10.14
N HIS A 216 -9.03 4.54 -9.64
CA HIS A 216 -8.27 3.59 -10.45
C HIS A 216 -9.17 2.65 -11.26
N GLU A 217 -10.31 2.17 -10.74
CA GLU A 217 -11.20 1.27 -11.49
C GLU A 217 -11.87 1.96 -12.69
N VAL A 218 -12.17 3.26 -12.57
CA VAL A 218 -12.62 4.07 -13.71
C VAL A 218 -11.54 4.16 -14.79
N ILE A 219 -10.25 4.25 -14.41
CA ILE A 219 -9.15 4.14 -15.38
C ILE A 219 -9.08 2.76 -16.00
N LYS A 220 -9.17 1.68 -15.22
CA LYS A 220 -9.18 0.30 -15.73
C LYS A 220 -10.21 0.14 -16.85
N ALA A 221 -11.46 0.54 -16.59
CA ALA A 221 -12.55 0.52 -17.57
C ALA A 221 -12.24 1.39 -18.82
N ARG A 222 -11.75 2.62 -18.64
CA ARG A 222 -11.37 3.51 -19.75
C ARG A 222 -10.26 2.92 -20.62
N LEU A 223 -9.20 2.35 -20.03
CA LEU A 223 -8.12 1.70 -20.77
C LEU A 223 -8.59 0.43 -21.49
N MET A 224 -9.45 -0.38 -20.84
CA MET A 224 -10.07 -1.56 -21.45
C MET A 224 -10.92 -1.20 -22.67
N SER A 225 -11.67 -0.09 -22.61
CA SER A 225 -12.53 0.37 -23.74
C SER A 225 -11.75 0.78 -24.99
N VAL A 226 -10.45 1.06 -24.86
CA VAL A 226 -9.55 1.40 -25.98
C VAL A 226 -9.03 0.14 -26.70
N LEU A 227 -8.99 -1.01 -26.02
CA LEU A 227 -8.49 -2.26 -26.56
C LEU A 227 -9.58 -2.99 -27.35
N THR A 228 -9.25 -3.46 -28.54
CA THR A 228 -10.18 -4.22 -29.39
C THR A 228 -10.08 -5.72 -29.18
N ASP A 229 -8.86 -6.24 -29.05
CA ASP A 229 -8.57 -7.66 -28.83
C ASP A 229 -8.85 -8.09 -27.38
N ASP A 230 -9.34 -9.31 -27.19
CA ASP A 230 -9.72 -9.83 -25.88
C ASP A 230 -8.54 -10.38 -25.07
N ASN A 231 -7.46 -10.86 -25.72
CA ASN A 231 -6.24 -11.25 -25.02
C ASN A 231 -5.52 -10.02 -24.44
N ASP A 232 -5.48 -8.92 -25.19
CA ASP A 232 -4.98 -7.63 -24.70
C ASP A 232 -5.73 -7.15 -23.45
N LYS A 233 -7.07 -7.32 -23.43
CA LYS A 233 -7.95 -6.98 -22.31
C LYS A 233 -7.72 -7.90 -21.10
N GLU A 234 -7.61 -9.20 -21.31
CA GLU A 234 -7.31 -10.17 -20.25
C GLU A 234 -5.94 -9.86 -19.62
N LEU A 235 -4.92 -9.60 -20.45
CA LEU A 235 -3.59 -9.22 -19.99
C LEU A 235 -3.59 -7.90 -19.22
N LEU A 236 -4.36 -6.90 -19.67
CA LEU A 236 -4.56 -5.65 -18.92
C LEU A 236 -5.16 -5.95 -17.56
N SER A 237 -6.28 -6.67 -17.48
CA SER A 237 -6.92 -6.96 -16.18
C SER A 237 -5.95 -7.71 -15.26
N LYS A 238 -5.26 -8.72 -15.77
CA LYS A 238 -4.32 -9.53 -14.99
C LYS A 238 -3.17 -8.71 -14.41
N VAL A 239 -2.53 -7.86 -15.22
CA VAL A 239 -1.49 -6.94 -14.74
C VAL A 239 -2.07 -5.93 -13.76
N TRP A 240 -3.25 -5.40 -14.04
CA TRP A 240 -3.92 -4.42 -13.18
C TRP A 240 -4.22 -5.00 -11.80
N ASP A 241 -4.87 -6.16 -11.74
CA ASP A 241 -5.28 -6.82 -10.51
C ASP A 241 -4.07 -7.29 -9.69
N ALA A 242 -3.02 -7.77 -10.37
CA ALA A 242 -1.74 -8.13 -9.74
C ALA A 242 -0.97 -6.91 -9.18
N THR A 243 -1.11 -5.73 -9.80
CA THR A 243 -0.41 -4.49 -9.36
C THR A 243 -1.22 -3.65 -8.38
N ALA A 244 -2.55 -3.79 -8.37
CA ALA A 244 -3.47 -3.08 -7.46
C ALA A 244 -3.22 -3.45 -5.98
N ASN A 245 -2.84 -4.71 -5.72
CA ASN A 245 -2.36 -5.11 -4.40
C ASN A 245 -0.94 -4.57 -4.16
N MET A 246 -0.85 -3.46 -3.44
CA MET A 246 0.41 -2.79 -3.11
C MET A 246 1.20 -3.45 -1.98
N GLU A 247 0.58 -4.35 -1.22
CA GLU A 247 1.13 -4.99 -0.02
C GLU A 247 1.79 -6.35 -0.36
N ARG A 248 1.29 -7.01 -1.41
CA ARG A 248 1.85 -8.23 -1.98
C ARG A 248 2.95 -7.93 -3.01
N TYR A 249 3.96 -8.78 -3.06
CA TYR A 249 4.97 -8.77 -4.13
C TYR A 249 4.35 -9.24 -5.45
N ILE A 250 4.62 -8.51 -6.53
CA ILE A 250 3.99 -8.65 -7.85
C ILE A 250 4.06 -10.07 -8.42
N GLN A 251 5.14 -10.80 -8.14
CA GLN A 251 5.32 -12.17 -8.62
C GLN A 251 4.16 -13.08 -8.20
N TYR A 252 3.63 -12.90 -6.98
CA TYR A 252 2.52 -13.71 -6.49
C TYR A 252 1.16 -13.39 -7.13
N GLY A 253 1.05 -12.33 -7.95
CA GLY A 253 -0.14 -12.07 -8.78
C GLY A 253 -0.23 -12.94 -10.05
N PHE A 254 0.82 -13.71 -10.34
CA PHE A 254 0.92 -14.63 -11.49
C PHE A 254 1.01 -16.08 -11.03
N ASN A 255 0.71 -17.05 -11.89
CA ASN A 255 0.93 -18.47 -11.58
C ASN A 255 2.42 -18.87 -11.72
N PRO A 256 2.89 -20.03 -11.20
CA PRO A 256 4.31 -20.37 -11.20
C PRO A 256 4.98 -20.34 -12.59
N ASP A 257 4.34 -20.87 -13.64
CA ASP A 257 4.88 -20.88 -15.00
C ASP A 257 5.08 -19.45 -15.55
N GLU A 258 4.09 -18.59 -15.31
CA GLU A 258 4.14 -17.17 -15.67
C GLU A 258 5.21 -16.42 -14.88
N ARG A 259 5.40 -16.74 -13.59
CA ARG A 259 6.47 -16.16 -12.77
C ARG A 259 7.84 -16.52 -13.33
N HIS A 260 8.03 -17.78 -13.72
CA HIS A 260 9.26 -18.25 -14.35
C HIS A 260 9.52 -17.61 -15.72
N CYS A 261 8.46 -17.29 -16.47
CA CYS A 261 8.60 -16.56 -17.73
C CYS A 261 8.98 -15.09 -17.49
N ILE A 262 8.20 -14.37 -16.67
CA ILE A 262 8.29 -12.90 -16.49
C ILE A 262 9.46 -12.50 -15.58
N PHE A 263 9.70 -13.24 -14.49
CA PHE A 263 10.64 -12.86 -13.43
C PHE A 263 11.90 -13.73 -13.36
N GLY A 264 12.10 -14.60 -14.36
CA GLY A 264 13.22 -15.53 -14.46
C GLY A 264 13.00 -16.85 -13.69
N LYS A 265 13.66 -17.93 -14.13
CA LYS A 265 13.41 -19.28 -13.61
C LYS A 265 13.96 -19.52 -12.21
N ASP A 266 15.14 -18.98 -11.92
CA ASP A 266 16.00 -19.49 -10.83
C ASP A 266 16.00 -18.64 -9.55
N ASP A 267 15.39 -17.43 -9.57
CA ASP A 267 15.38 -16.47 -8.44
C ASP A 267 14.01 -15.75 -8.30
N TRP A 268 13.22 -15.59 -9.36
CA TRP A 268 12.11 -14.59 -9.42
C TRP A 268 12.57 -13.13 -9.16
N GLY A 269 13.88 -12.91 -9.06
CA GLY A 269 14.54 -11.61 -8.91
C GLY A 269 14.94 -10.94 -10.22
N GLN A 270 14.48 -11.41 -11.38
CA GLN A 270 14.75 -10.81 -12.70
C GLN A 270 13.49 -10.15 -13.29
N PHE A 271 13.62 -9.47 -14.43
CA PHE A 271 12.49 -8.99 -15.24
C PHE A 271 12.80 -9.17 -16.73
N THR A 272 12.23 -10.21 -17.33
CA THR A 272 12.58 -10.68 -18.68
C THR A 272 11.90 -9.94 -19.84
N PRO A 273 10.64 -9.46 -19.77
CA PRO A 273 10.02 -8.83 -20.94
C PRO A 273 10.55 -7.41 -21.12
N ILE A 274 11.01 -7.06 -22.32
CA ILE A 274 11.55 -5.72 -22.62
C ILE A 274 10.50 -4.79 -23.22
N ASN A 275 9.34 -5.32 -23.62
CA ASN A 275 8.17 -4.56 -24.05
C ASN A 275 6.85 -5.36 -23.85
N TYR A 276 5.70 -4.77 -24.21
CA TYR A 276 4.38 -5.39 -24.06
C TYR A 276 4.21 -6.68 -24.89
N ALA A 277 4.78 -6.76 -26.09
CA ALA A 277 4.64 -7.94 -26.95
C ALA A 277 5.36 -9.16 -26.34
N ASP A 278 6.53 -8.96 -25.71
CA ASP A 278 7.22 -10.05 -25.01
C ASP A 278 6.44 -10.51 -23.76
N LEU A 279 5.82 -9.55 -23.05
CA LEU A 279 4.95 -9.86 -21.91
C LEU A 279 3.73 -10.69 -22.35
N ALA A 280 3.07 -10.30 -23.45
CA ALA A 280 1.98 -11.06 -24.04
C ALA A 280 2.43 -12.46 -24.48
N ALA A 281 3.56 -12.55 -25.19
CA ALA A 281 4.14 -13.82 -25.60
C ALA A 281 4.47 -14.74 -24.40
N CYS A 282 4.94 -14.18 -23.28
CA CYS A 282 5.15 -14.93 -22.05
C CYS A 282 3.85 -15.59 -21.55
N ILE A 283 2.76 -14.82 -21.42
CA ILE A 283 1.46 -15.33 -20.95
C ILE A 283 0.86 -16.34 -21.96
N GLU A 284 0.88 -16.02 -23.26
CA GLU A 284 0.40 -16.92 -24.31
C GLU A 284 1.14 -18.26 -24.35
N SER A 285 2.46 -18.25 -24.13
CA SER A 285 3.27 -19.48 -24.18
C SER A 285 2.83 -20.47 -23.10
N VAL A 286 2.57 -19.99 -21.89
CA VAL A 286 2.07 -20.79 -20.76
C VAL A 286 0.67 -21.34 -21.06
N ALA A 287 -0.23 -20.52 -21.60
CA ALA A 287 -1.58 -20.93 -21.96
C ALA A 287 -1.57 -22.06 -23.02
N LYS A 288 -0.71 -21.94 -24.04
CA LYS A 288 -0.54 -22.96 -25.10
C LYS A 288 0.04 -24.27 -24.54
N THR A 289 1.04 -24.22 -23.66
CA THR A 289 1.63 -25.42 -23.04
C THR A 289 0.59 -26.23 -22.26
N LYS A 290 -0.33 -25.57 -21.55
CA LYS A 290 -1.43 -26.24 -20.81
C LYS A 290 -2.45 -26.93 -21.73
N GLN A 291 -2.62 -26.49 -22.98
CA GLN A 291 -3.50 -27.14 -23.94
C GLN A 291 -2.85 -28.32 -24.67
N SER A 292 -1.53 -28.31 -24.89
CA SER A 292 -0.80 -29.43 -25.49
C SER A 292 -0.57 -30.62 -24.55
N GLY A 293 -0.73 -30.43 -23.24
CA GLY A 293 -0.44 -31.42 -22.19
C GLY A 293 -1.50 -32.52 -21.99
N LYS A 294 -2.07 -33.09 -23.06
CA LYS A 294 -2.86 -34.34 -22.96
C LYS A 294 -1.96 -35.56 -23.15
N ILE A 295 -1.34 -36.01 -22.06
CA ILE A 295 -0.68 -37.33 -21.99
C ILE A 295 -1.29 -38.10 -20.81
N GLU A 296 -1.78 -39.29 -21.15
CA GLU A 296 -2.36 -40.36 -20.33
C GLU A 296 -2.44 -40.16 -18.81
N SER A 297 -3.65 -39.86 -18.33
CA SER A 297 -4.01 -40.07 -16.93
C SER A 297 -4.10 -41.58 -16.65
N ALA A 298 -2.98 -42.20 -16.28
CA ALA A 298 -3.00 -43.49 -15.61
C ALA A 298 -3.76 -43.32 -14.27
N SER A 299 -4.99 -43.85 -14.22
CA SER A 299 -5.85 -43.78 -13.05
C SER A 299 -5.31 -44.69 -11.93
N LEU A 300 -4.39 -44.16 -11.12
CA LEU A 300 -4.02 -44.77 -9.84
C LEU A 300 -5.23 -44.73 -8.91
N SER A 301 -5.55 -45.86 -8.30
CA SER A 301 -6.76 -46.00 -7.49
C SER A 301 -6.54 -45.43 -6.09
N LEU A 302 -7.63 -45.06 -5.40
CA LEU A 302 -7.58 -44.57 -4.02
C LEU A 302 -6.86 -45.54 -3.06
N ASN A 303 -6.88 -46.84 -3.38
CA ASN A 303 -6.25 -47.90 -2.58
C ASN A 303 -4.71 -47.89 -2.66
N ASP A 304 -4.14 -47.43 -3.78
CA ASP A 304 -2.68 -47.38 -3.97
C ASP A 304 -2.04 -46.28 -3.10
N MET A 305 -2.77 -45.20 -2.84
CA MET A 305 -2.35 -44.10 -1.96
C MET A 305 -2.42 -44.47 -0.47
N LEU A 306 -3.37 -45.33 -0.07
CA LEU A 306 -3.54 -45.76 1.32
C LEU A 306 -2.44 -46.71 1.82
N ALA A 307 -1.70 -47.37 0.91
CA ALA A 307 -0.73 -48.40 1.25
C ALA A 307 0.63 -47.88 1.75
N LYS A 308 0.96 -46.60 1.53
CA LYS A 308 2.24 -45.99 1.95
C LYS A 308 2.05 -44.50 2.32
N PRO A 309 2.02 -44.13 3.62
CA PRO A 309 2.04 -42.74 4.00
C PRO A 309 3.38 -42.10 3.58
N PRO A 310 3.40 -40.89 2.99
CA PRO A 310 4.64 -40.18 2.71
C PRO A 310 5.35 -39.83 4.03
N PRO A 311 6.69 -39.83 4.07
CA PRO A 311 7.43 -39.46 5.27
C PRO A 311 7.14 -38.00 5.64
N SER A 312 6.83 -37.79 6.92
CA SER A 312 6.52 -36.48 7.50
C SER A 312 7.64 -35.48 7.27
N SER A 313 7.41 -34.55 6.33
CA SER A 313 8.30 -33.42 6.12
C SER A 313 7.93 -32.34 7.14
N LEU A 314 8.78 -32.11 8.14
CA LEU A 314 8.77 -30.81 8.84
C LEU A 314 9.30 -29.76 7.86
N GLY A 315 8.41 -29.23 7.04
CA GLY A 315 8.60 -28.00 6.29
C GLY A 315 7.60 -26.99 6.83
N THR A 316 8.06 -25.85 7.33
CA THR A 316 7.20 -24.72 7.63
C THR A 316 6.64 -24.18 6.32
N ASP A 317 5.41 -24.60 5.99
CA ASP A 317 4.64 -23.93 4.95
C ASP A 317 4.53 -22.45 5.31
N ILE A 318 5.17 -21.61 4.50
CA ILE A 318 5.03 -20.16 4.60
C ILE A 318 3.62 -19.84 4.10
N THR A 319 2.67 -19.91 5.00
CA THR A 319 1.31 -19.42 4.80
C THR A 319 1.41 -18.00 4.27
N LEU A 320 0.79 -17.78 3.10
CA LEU A 320 0.72 -16.51 2.40
C LEU A 320 -0.14 -15.53 3.21
N THR A 321 0.42 -15.00 4.28
CA THR A 321 -0.19 -13.98 5.15
C THR A 321 -0.15 -12.63 4.42
N PRO A 322 -1.31 -12.02 4.09
CA PRO A 322 -1.36 -10.70 3.45
C PRO A 322 -0.73 -9.60 4.33
N GLU A 323 -0.72 -9.81 5.65
CA GLU A 323 -0.42 -8.82 6.69
C GLU A 323 1.07 -8.48 6.89
N ARG A 324 1.99 -9.08 6.12
CA ARG A 324 3.43 -8.92 6.36
C ARG A 324 3.99 -7.55 6.00
N PHE A 325 3.46 -6.88 4.96
CA PHE A 325 4.07 -5.65 4.43
C PHE A 325 3.06 -4.55 4.12
N ASN A 326 3.27 -3.35 4.67
CA ASN A 326 2.47 -2.18 4.28
C ASN A 326 3.25 -1.28 3.31
N SER A 327 2.58 -0.88 2.24
CA SER A 327 3.14 -0.04 1.18
C SER A 327 3.36 1.40 1.61
N VAL A 328 4.40 2.04 1.05
CA VAL A 328 4.65 3.48 1.20
C VAL A 328 3.75 4.36 0.33
N ILE A 329 2.89 3.80 -0.53
CA ILE A 329 1.99 4.52 -1.44
C ILE A 329 0.75 3.65 -1.78
N ASN A 330 -0.42 4.27 -1.98
CA ASN A 330 -1.60 3.57 -2.50
C ASN A 330 -1.57 3.43 -4.02
N PHE A 331 -2.41 2.54 -4.58
CA PHE A 331 -2.40 2.24 -6.01
C PHE A 331 -2.81 3.45 -6.87
N SER A 332 -3.85 4.20 -6.47
CA SER A 332 -4.31 5.42 -7.14
C SER A 332 -3.19 6.45 -7.36
N ASN A 333 -2.33 6.71 -6.36
CA ASN A 333 -1.17 7.59 -6.56
C ASN A 333 -0.02 6.88 -7.31
N PHE A 334 0.19 5.57 -7.10
CA PHE A 334 1.21 4.81 -7.83
C PHE A 334 1.01 4.88 -9.36
N LEU A 335 -0.23 4.81 -9.85
CA LEU A 335 -0.55 4.99 -11.28
C LEU A 335 -0.04 6.31 -11.86
N LEU A 336 -0.10 7.42 -11.10
CA LEU A 336 0.45 8.72 -11.51
C LEU A 336 1.98 8.70 -11.57
N HIS A 337 2.63 7.99 -10.64
CA HIS A 337 4.08 7.79 -10.69
C HIS A 337 4.51 7.00 -11.93
N VAL A 338 3.81 5.91 -12.27
CA VAL A 338 4.03 5.13 -13.50
C VAL A 338 3.85 6.01 -14.74
N LEU A 339 2.71 6.72 -14.82
CA LEU A 339 2.39 7.59 -15.94
C LEU A 339 3.46 8.67 -16.15
N ARG A 340 3.97 9.27 -15.06
CA ARG A 340 5.04 10.28 -15.10
C ARG A 340 6.40 9.70 -15.51
N VAL A 341 6.73 8.48 -15.07
CA VAL A 341 7.97 7.78 -15.46
C VAL A 341 7.95 7.41 -16.95
N LEU A 342 6.82 6.92 -17.45
CA LEU A 342 6.61 6.55 -18.85
C LEU A 342 6.65 7.76 -19.78
N THR A 343 5.79 8.76 -19.52
CA THR A 343 5.62 9.94 -20.40
C THR A 343 6.78 10.94 -20.31
N LYS A 344 7.49 10.97 -19.17
CA LYS A 344 8.48 12.00 -18.83
C LYS A 344 7.92 13.43 -18.87
N GLN A 345 6.60 13.59 -18.74
CA GLN A 345 5.89 14.86 -18.65
C GLN A 345 5.67 15.28 -17.19
N ASP A 346 5.22 16.52 -16.96
CA ASP A 346 4.96 17.04 -15.60
C ASP A 346 3.57 16.63 -15.08
N ILE A 347 3.38 15.33 -14.91
CA ILE A 347 2.14 14.74 -14.38
C ILE A 347 1.99 15.10 -12.90
N ALA A 348 0.85 15.69 -12.52
CA ALA A 348 0.53 15.98 -11.13
C ALA A 348 0.41 14.69 -10.30
N LEU A 349 1.13 14.60 -9.17
CA LEU A 349 1.16 13.42 -8.30
C LEU A 349 0.13 13.55 -7.15
N ASP A 350 -1.12 13.79 -7.54
CA ASP A 350 -2.28 13.93 -6.66
C ASP A 350 -3.46 13.16 -7.27
N ASP A 351 -3.96 12.14 -6.55
CA ASP A 351 -5.07 11.31 -7.01
C ASP A 351 -6.38 12.10 -7.27
N LYS A 352 -6.51 13.35 -6.78
CA LYS A 352 -7.62 14.25 -7.16
C LYS A 352 -7.61 14.60 -8.65
N ARG A 353 -6.46 14.55 -9.31
CA ARG A 353 -6.32 14.77 -10.76
C ARG A 353 -6.17 13.47 -11.55
N LEU A 354 -6.31 12.31 -10.91
CA LEU A 354 -6.01 11.00 -11.51
C LEU A 354 -6.70 10.79 -12.87
N LEU A 355 -8.02 10.98 -12.94
CA LEU A 355 -8.79 10.84 -14.19
C LEU A 355 -8.36 11.87 -15.25
N GLU A 356 -8.16 13.13 -14.86
CA GLU A 356 -7.73 14.23 -15.74
C GLU A 356 -6.38 13.94 -16.42
N GLN A 357 -5.42 13.36 -15.68
CA GLN A 357 -4.10 13.02 -16.20
C GLN A 357 -4.16 11.86 -17.21
N PHE A 358 -4.95 10.82 -16.94
CA PHE A 358 -5.14 9.71 -17.88
C PHE A 358 -5.96 10.12 -19.12
N ASP A 359 -6.94 11.01 -18.96
CA ASP A 359 -7.69 11.56 -20.10
C ASP A 359 -6.80 12.40 -21.02
N ARG A 360 -5.87 13.20 -20.48
CA ARG A 360 -4.84 13.86 -21.31
C ARG A 360 -3.96 12.84 -22.01
N TYR A 361 -3.40 11.88 -21.28
CA TYR A 361 -2.53 10.84 -21.84
C TYR A 361 -3.16 10.11 -23.05
N LEU A 362 -4.44 9.74 -22.95
CA LEU A 362 -5.16 9.08 -24.04
C LEU A 362 -5.60 10.04 -25.17
N LYS A 363 -5.75 11.34 -24.91
CA LYS A 363 -6.07 12.35 -25.93
C LYS A 363 -4.84 12.76 -26.75
N ASP A 364 -3.70 12.95 -26.08
CA ASP A 364 -2.44 13.40 -26.70
C ASP A 364 -1.73 12.25 -27.46
N SER A 365 -2.21 11.01 -27.31
CA SER A 365 -1.65 9.82 -27.96
C SER A 365 -2.22 9.58 -29.36
N ASN A 366 -1.39 9.80 -30.39
CA ASN A 366 -1.71 9.49 -31.80
C ASN A 366 -2.13 8.01 -32.05
N ASN A 367 -1.69 7.08 -31.20
CA ASN A 367 -2.15 5.69 -31.20
C ASN A 367 -2.52 5.27 -29.78
N LYS A 368 -3.81 5.33 -29.46
CA LYS A 368 -4.35 5.03 -28.12
C LYS A 368 -4.11 3.59 -27.71
N VAL A 369 -4.25 2.63 -28.62
CA VAL A 369 -3.99 1.19 -28.36
C VAL A 369 -2.54 1.00 -27.93
N LYS A 370 -1.58 1.57 -28.66
CA LYS A 370 -0.16 1.52 -28.27
C LYS A 370 0.07 2.18 -26.92
N ALA A 371 -0.53 3.34 -26.67
CA ALA A 371 -0.40 4.04 -25.39
C ALA A 371 -0.92 3.22 -24.19
N VAL A 372 -2.03 2.47 -24.36
CA VAL A 372 -2.52 1.53 -23.33
C VAL A 372 -1.51 0.39 -23.13
N LYS A 373 -1.03 -0.24 -24.21
CA LYS A 373 -0.04 -1.34 -24.13
C LYS A 373 1.27 -0.90 -23.46
N ASP A 374 1.81 0.25 -23.86
CA ASP A 374 3.00 0.86 -23.26
C ASP A 374 2.78 1.12 -21.75
N PHE A 375 1.58 1.59 -21.36
CA PHE A 375 1.23 1.83 -19.96
C PHE A 375 1.12 0.54 -19.14
N VAL A 376 0.46 -0.51 -19.66
CA VAL A 376 0.34 -1.81 -18.98
C VAL A 376 1.71 -2.44 -18.75
N TYR A 377 2.60 -2.39 -19.75
CA TYR A 377 3.99 -2.84 -19.58
C TYR A 377 4.73 -2.01 -18.52
N ALA A 378 4.61 -0.67 -18.57
CA ALA A 378 5.26 0.21 -17.62
C ALA A 378 4.74 0.00 -16.18
N LEU A 379 3.44 -0.26 -16.01
CA LEU A 379 2.81 -0.55 -14.73
C LEU A 379 3.41 -1.81 -14.09
N LEU A 380 3.52 -2.90 -14.85
CA LEU A 380 4.14 -4.13 -14.38
C LEU A 380 5.62 -3.94 -14.01
N LYS A 381 6.41 -3.34 -14.91
CA LYS A 381 7.84 -3.09 -14.68
C LYS A 381 8.06 -2.19 -13.46
N CYS A 382 7.28 -1.12 -13.32
CA CYS A 382 7.37 -0.23 -12.17
C CYS A 382 6.96 -0.92 -10.86
N LYS A 383 5.93 -1.78 -10.83
CA LYS A 383 5.56 -2.49 -9.59
C LYS A 383 6.62 -3.51 -9.19
N TYR A 384 7.20 -4.24 -10.15
CA TYR A 384 8.35 -5.10 -9.89
C TYR A 384 9.54 -4.30 -9.31
N LEU A 385 9.94 -3.19 -9.94
CA LEU A 385 11.03 -2.36 -9.44
C LEU A 385 10.72 -1.72 -8.08
N PHE A 386 9.47 -1.33 -7.84
CA PHE A 386 8.99 -0.88 -6.54
C PHE A 386 9.14 -1.97 -5.50
N ASP A 387 8.71 -3.19 -5.81
CA ASP A 387 8.74 -4.30 -4.87
C ASP A 387 10.15 -4.73 -4.46
N GLN A 388 11.14 -4.55 -5.34
CA GLN A 388 12.54 -4.93 -5.12
C GLN A 388 13.38 -3.81 -4.50
N PHE A 389 13.17 -2.54 -4.89
CA PHE A 389 14.12 -1.44 -4.61
C PHE A 389 13.54 -0.25 -3.84
N ILE A 390 12.28 -0.31 -3.41
CA ILE A 390 11.61 0.70 -2.58
C ILE A 390 11.28 0.09 -1.21
N ILE A 391 11.42 0.91 -0.16
CA ILE A 391 11.16 0.50 1.22
C ILE A 391 9.67 0.22 1.48
N LYS A 392 9.41 -0.67 2.43
CA LYS A 392 8.07 -1.02 2.95
C LYS A 392 8.12 -1.05 4.48
N ARG A 393 6.96 -0.97 5.16
CA ARG A 393 6.90 -1.44 6.57
C ARG A 393 6.80 -2.95 6.54
N GLU A 394 7.48 -3.63 7.46
CA GLU A 394 7.43 -5.09 7.63
C GLU A 394 7.01 -5.41 9.06
N PHE A 395 5.97 -6.22 9.18
CA PHE A 395 5.50 -6.82 10.42
C PHE A 395 6.09 -8.23 10.53
N SER A 396 7.03 -8.40 11.45
CA SER A 396 7.70 -9.67 11.73
C SER A 396 8.04 -9.75 13.20
N ASP A 397 7.79 -10.90 13.85
CA ASP A 397 8.16 -11.16 15.26
C ASP A 397 7.62 -10.12 16.25
N GLY A 398 6.39 -9.62 16.00
CA GLY A 398 5.75 -8.57 16.81
C GLY A 398 6.41 -7.18 16.71
N LYS A 399 7.34 -6.98 15.76
CA LYS A 399 8.03 -5.72 15.50
C LYS A 399 7.61 -5.15 14.15
N ASP A 400 7.34 -3.85 14.12
CA ASP A 400 7.05 -3.08 12.91
C ASP A 400 8.26 -2.19 12.57
N LYS A 401 8.96 -2.52 11.49
CA LYS A 401 10.23 -1.87 11.07
C LYS A 401 10.24 -1.52 9.59
N TRP A 402 11.17 -0.65 9.18
CA TRP A 402 11.43 -0.45 7.75
C TRP A 402 12.17 -1.65 7.17
N SER A 403 11.75 -2.09 5.99
CA SER A 403 12.38 -3.16 5.23
C SER A 403 12.73 -2.68 3.82
N LEU A 404 13.84 -3.22 3.29
CA LEU A 404 14.24 -3.12 1.89
C LEU A 404 14.66 -4.53 1.50
N LYS A 405 13.76 -5.25 0.84
CA LYS A 405 13.90 -6.67 0.55
C LYS A 405 13.48 -6.98 -0.88
N ARG A 406 13.92 -8.14 -1.36
CA ARG A 406 13.44 -8.76 -2.59
C ARG A 406 12.91 -10.15 -2.30
N LEU A 407 11.90 -10.57 -3.05
CA LEU A 407 11.51 -11.98 -3.11
C LEU A 407 12.62 -12.76 -3.82
N HIS A 408 13.01 -13.91 -3.25
CA HIS A 408 13.95 -14.86 -3.81
C HIS A 408 13.32 -16.26 -3.82
N PHE A 409 13.33 -16.91 -4.98
CA PHE A 409 12.91 -18.28 -5.20
C PHE A 409 14.12 -19.20 -5.20
N TYR A 410 14.17 -20.24 -4.35
CA TYR A 410 15.21 -21.26 -4.42
C TYR A 410 14.71 -22.52 -5.13
N ASN A 411 13.46 -22.90 -4.87
CA ASN A 411 12.75 -24.00 -5.50
C ASN A 411 11.27 -23.96 -5.06
N THR A 412 10.45 -24.90 -5.52
CA THR A 412 9.02 -24.98 -5.20
C THR A 412 8.70 -25.09 -3.70
N LYS A 413 9.63 -25.60 -2.88
CA LYS A 413 9.47 -25.74 -1.41
C LYS A 413 10.15 -24.64 -0.60
N SER A 414 10.85 -23.70 -1.24
CA SER A 414 11.62 -22.67 -0.53
C SER A 414 11.63 -21.36 -1.32
N GLN A 415 10.93 -20.37 -0.78
CA GLN A 415 11.00 -18.97 -1.19
C GLN A 415 11.16 -18.10 0.07
N SER A 416 11.89 -16.99 -0.03
CA SER A 416 12.09 -16.10 1.11
C SER A 416 12.20 -14.63 0.68
N TYR A 417 12.18 -13.73 1.66
CA TYR A 417 12.42 -12.31 1.45
C TYR A 417 13.81 -11.96 1.99
N ILE A 418 14.77 -11.80 1.09
CA ILE A 418 16.17 -11.46 1.39
C ILE A 418 16.42 -9.97 1.21
N ASN A 419 17.53 -9.46 1.72
CA ASN A 419 17.96 -8.08 1.48
C ASN A 419 18.10 -7.78 -0.02
N THR A 420 17.72 -6.56 -0.44
CA THR A 420 17.85 -6.13 -1.84
C THR A 420 19.31 -6.02 -2.29
N PHE A 421 20.18 -5.57 -1.39
CA PHE A 421 21.62 -5.41 -1.60
C PHE A 421 22.40 -6.20 -0.54
N GLY A 422 23.64 -6.60 -0.85
CA GLY A 422 24.37 -7.63 -0.11
C GLY A 422 24.06 -9.03 -0.66
N GLY A 423 25.08 -9.86 -0.81
CA GLY A 423 24.93 -11.21 -1.39
C GLY A 423 24.40 -12.23 -0.39
N SER A 424 23.92 -13.38 -0.86
CA SER A 424 23.43 -14.50 -0.03
C SER A 424 24.45 -15.06 0.98
N ASN A 425 25.72 -14.67 0.87
CA ASN A 425 26.83 -15.11 1.71
C ASN A 425 27.25 -14.05 2.73
N GLU A 426 26.72 -12.83 2.66
CA GLU A 426 26.67 -11.98 3.85
C GLU A 426 25.57 -12.60 4.73
N LEU A 427 26.02 -13.42 5.69
CA LEU A 427 25.19 -13.76 6.84
C LEU A 427 24.56 -12.46 7.33
N ASP A 428 23.22 -12.43 7.42
CA ASP A 428 22.55 -11.36 8.14
C ASP A 428 23.21 -11.31 9.51
N ASP A 429 23.94 -10.22 9.79
CA ASP A 429 24.33 -9.88 11.15
C ASP A 429 23.01 -9.87 11.93
N GLU A 430 22.89 -10.70 12.98
CA GLU A 430 21.57 -11.06 13.58
C GLU A 430 20.77 -9.81 14.05
N ASP A 431 21.45 -8.67 14.17
CA ASP A 431 20.94 -7.35 14.51
C ASP A 431 20.26 -6.57 13.35
N GLY A 432 20.63 -6.81 12.08
CA GLY A 432 20.10 -6.11 10.89
C GLY A 432 20.58 -4.67 10.69
N PHE A 433 21.65 -4.22 11.36
CA PHE A 433 22.12 -2.81 11.36
C PHE A 433 23.36 -2.54 10.48
N LYS A 434 23.88 -3.53 9.75
CA LYS A 434 25.10 -3.41 8.92
C LYS A 434 24.84 -3.62 7.42
N GLY A 435 25.91 -3.75 6.62
CA GLY A 435 25.84 -3.99 5.17
C GLY A 435 25.46 -2.79 4.30
N GLU A 436 25.36 -3.05 3.00
CA GLU A 436 24.95 -2.08 1.97
C GLU A 436 23.44 -1.80 2.02
N ASN A 437 22.63 -2.84 2.27
CA ASN A 437 21.17 -2.72 2.34
C ASN A 437 20.73 -1.67 3.36
N ARG A 438 21.30 -1.68 4.58
CA ARG A 438 21.02 -0.68 5.63
C ARG A 438 21.35 0.75 5.17
N VAL A 439 22.40 0.95 4.37
CA VAL A 439 22.77 2.29 3.86
C VAL A 439 21.76 2.84 2.87
N CYS A 440 21.11 1.97 2.09
CA CYS A 440 20.05 2.33 1.17
C CYS A 440 18.72 2.55 1.91
N LEU A 441 18.33 1.57 2.75
CA LEU A 441 17.20 1.62 3.66
C LEU A 441 17.15 2.94 4.43
N MET A 442 18.24 3.32 5.11
CA MET A 442 18.30 4.55 5.91
C MET A 442 18.09 5.84 5.09
N LEU A 443 18.55 5.91 3.83
CA LEU A 443 18.33 7.09 3.00
C LEU A 443 16.89 7.14 2.46
N LEU A 444 16.34 6.00 2.05
CA LEU A 444 14.95 5.89 1.60
C LEU A 444 13.98 6.18 2.75
N SER A 445 14.25 5.69 3.96
CA SER A 445 13.46 6.01 5.15
C SER A 445 13.52 7.49 5.50
N ALA A 446 14.70 8.13 5.44
CA ALA A 446 14.84 9.58 5.64
C ALA A 446 13.97 10.40 4.65
N PHE A 447 13.93 10.01 3.37
CA PHE A 447 13.03 10.62 2.38
C PHE A 447 11.55 10.41 2.75
N HIS A 448 11.17 9.17 3.07
CA HIS A 448 9.78 8.81 3.31
C HIS A 448 9.20 9.45 4.59
N VAL A 449 9.91 9.41 5.72
CA VAL A 449 9.40 10.02 6.97
C VAL A 449 9.28 11.54 6.90
N SER A 450 9.99 12.17 5.96
CA SER A 450 9.89 13.61 5.66
C SER A 450 8.72 13.95 4.72
N THR A 451 8.07 12.95 4.12
CA THR A 451 6.94 13.10 3.19
C THR A 451 5.84 12.07 3.52
N PRO A 452 5.20 12.18 4.71
CA PRO A 452 4.25 11.17 5.19
C PRO A 452 3.01 11.03 4.30
N THR A 453 2.52 12.12 3.69
CA THR A 453 1.36 12.13 2.78
C THR A 453 1.51 11.14 1.64
N LEU A 454 0.44 10.41 1.28
CA LEU A 454 0.47 9.45 0.16
C LEU A 454 0.67 10.14 -1.21
N VAL A 455 0.15 11.36 -1.35
CA VAL A 455 0.36 12.27 -2.48
C VAL A 455 1.75 12.92 -2.48
N TYR A 456 2.19 13.42 -3.64
CA TYR A 456 3.39 14.25 -3.83
C TYR A 456 4.74 13.62 -3.39
N LYS A 457 4.90 12.29 -3.46
CA LYS A 457 6.15 11.58 -3.09
C LYS A 457 7.25 11.74 -4.15
N HIS A 458 7.72 12.96 -4.39
CA HIS A 458 8.70 13.26 -5.45
C HIS A 458 10.01 12.47 -5.34
N TRP A 459 10.44 12.06 -4.13
CA TRP A 459 11.58 11.14 -3.96
C TRP A 459 11.33 9.77 -4.57
N LEU A 460 10.10 9.23 -4.45
CA LEU A 460 9.71 7.94 -5.00
C LEU A 460 9.62 8.01 -6.52
N ASN A 461 9.10 9.10 -7.06
CA ASN A 461 9.14 9.36 -8.50
C ASN A 461 10.59 9.45 -9.02
N ALA A 462 11.49 10.12 -8.28
CA ALA A 462 12.91 10.18 -8.64
C ALA A 462 13.59 8.79 -8.59
N ALA A 463 13.26 7.97 -7.60
CA ALA A 463 13.76 6.60 -7.48
C ALA A 463 13.26 5.71 -8.62
N LEU A 464 11.94 5.64 -8.82
CA LEU A 464 11.32 4.86 -9.91
C LEU A 464 11.79 5.31 -11.29
N TYR A 465 12.01 6.60 -11.51
CA TYR A 465 12.55 7.10 -12.78
C TYR A 465 13.96 6.57 -13.07
N TYR A 466 14.84 6.51 -12.08
CA TYR A 466 16.15 5.87 -12.23
C TYR A 466 16.01 4.36 -12.49
N LEU A 467 15.28 3.66 -11.62
CA LEU A 467 15.10 2.21 -11.67
C LEU A 467 14.52 1.75 -13.03
N TYR A 468 13.56 2.49 -13.58
CA TYR A 468 12.90 2.15 -14.84
C TYR A 468 13.82 2.27 -16.06
N ASN A 469 14.76 3.22 -16.03
CA ASN A 469 15.69 3.53 -17.13
C ASN A 469 17.10 2.91 -16.91
N ALA A 470 17.32 2.19 -15.81
CA ALA A 470 18.55 1.44 -15.58
C ALA A 470 18.51 0.12 -16.37
N GLU A 471 19.66 -0.29 -16.92
CA GLU A 471 19.85 -1.62 -17.53
C GLU A 471 19.96 -2.67 -16.43
N GLU A 472 20.82 -2.42 -15.44
CA GLU A 472 20.94 -3.18 -14.19
C GLU A 472 20.92 -2.23 -12.98
N VAL A 473 20.45 -2.71 -11.82
CA VAL A 473 20.35 -1.91 -10.59
C VAL A 473 21.34 -2.41 -9.54
N ASP A 474 22.55 -1.87 -9.58
CA ASP A 474 23.56 -2.07 -8.54
C ASP A 474 23.44 -1.04 -7.39
N PHE A 475 24.04 -1.36 -6.24
CA PHE A 475 24.04 -0.50 -5.06
C PHE A 475 24.77 0.84 -5.27
N GLU A 476 25.93 0.87 -5.93
CA GLU A 476 26.71 2.09 -6.10
C GLU A 476 25.96 3.09 -6.99
N GLY A 477 25.46 2.64 -8.14
CA GLY A 477 24.67 3.41 -9.09
C GLY A 477 23.40 3.97 -8.45
N TYR A 478 22.60 3.13 -7.79
CA TYR A 478 21.36 3.56 -7.16
C TYR A 478 21.62 4.52 -5.99
N MET A 479 22.58 4.23 -5.10
CA MET A 479 22.93 5.15 -4.01
C MET A 479 23.52 6.47 -4.49
N LYS A 480 24.29 6.45 -5.58
CA LYS A 480 24.81 7.67 -6.23
C LYS A 480 23.68 8.51 -6.79
N HIS A 481 22.63 7.89 -7.36
CA HIS A 481 21.41 8.59 -7.77
C HIS A 481 20.63 9.16 -6.57
N LEU A 482 20.25 8.34 -5.58
CA LEU A 482 19.49 8.79 -4.41
C LEU A 482 20.20 9.93 -3.66
N ARG A 483 21.53 9.88 -3.52
CA ARG A 483 22.33 10.96 -2.92
C ARG A 483 22.37 12.24 -3.79
N ARG A 484 22.25 12.14 -5.11
CA ARG A 484 22.11 13.32 -6.00
C ARG A 484 20.73 13.93 -5.86
N VAL A 485 19.67 13.12 -5.82
CA VAL A 485 18.28 13.57 -5.55
C VAL A 485 18.21 14.31 -4.22
N ALA A 486 18.77 13.73 -3.15
CA ALA A 486 18.78 14.36 -1.82
C ALA A 486 19.46 15.74 -1.83
N LYS A 487 20.62 15.85 -2.51
CA LYS A 487 21.33 17.12 -2.68
C LYS A 487 20.54 18.14 -3.48
N ARG A 488 19.90 17.74 -4.58
CA ARG A 488 19.05 18.64 -5.36
C ARG A 488 17.91 19.18 -4.49
N PHE A 489 17.17 18.31 -3.80
CA PHE A 489 16.06 18.70 -2.93
C PHE A 489 16.51 19.68 -1.85
N ILE A 490 17.67 19.45 -1.22
CA ILE A 490 18.17 20.34 -0.16
C ILE A 490 18.74 21.65 -0.72
N PHE A 491 19.64 21.62 -1.68
CA PHE A 491 20.41 22.81 -2.07
C PHE A 491 19.87 23.54 -3.31
N ASP A 492 19.27 22.85 -4.28
CA ASP A 492 18.61 23.51 -5.42
C ASP A 492 17.18 24.00 -5.07
N ARG A 493 16.63 23.54 -3.95
CA ARG A 493 15.28 23.90 -3.50
C ARG A 493 15.25 24.44 -2.07
N PHE A 494 15.28 23.57 -1.05
CA PHE A 494 14.96 23.96 0.33
C PHE A 494 15.88 25.04 0.92
N LEU A 495 17.15 25.09 0.50
CA LEU A 495 18.17 26.04 0.96
C LEU A 495 18.68 26.96 -0.18
N SER A 496 17.94 27.06 -1.29
CA SER A 496 18.27 27.99 -2.38
C SER A 496 18.09 29.44 -1.92
N HIS A 497 19.01 30.34 -2.30
CA HIS A 497 18.82 31.79 -2.17
C HIS A 497 17.76 32.33 -3.14
N GLN A 498 17.54 31.65 -4.26
CA GLN A 498 16.50 31.97 -5.23
C GLN A 498 15.24 31.14 -4.95
N GLU A 499 14.20 31.31 -5.77
CA GLU A 499 13.08 30.39 -5.79
C GLU A 499 13.59 28.95 -6.04
N GLY A 500 13.09 28.00 -5.27
CA GLY A 500 13.58 26.63 -5.29
C GLY A 500 13.10 25.87 -6.53
N LYS A 501 14.01 25.19 -7.24
CA LYS A 501 13.69 24.45 -8.47
C LYS A 501 12.51 23.50 -8.26
N THR A 502 11.68 23.31 -9.29
CA THR A 502 10.59 22.35 -9.21
C THR A 502 11.12 20.91 -9.13
N TYR A 503 10.36 20.02 -8.50
CA TYR A 503 10.71 18.59 -8.48
C TYR A 503 10.82 17.99 -9.89
N PHE A 504 10.00 18.46 -10.84
CA PHE A 504 10.08 18.01 -12.23
C PHE A 504 11.45 18.34 -12.85
N GLU A 505 11.91 19.58 -12.68
CA GLU A 505 13.21 20.03 -13.19
C GLU A 505 14.36 19.25 -12.59
N MET A 506 14.35 19.11 -11.25
CA MET A 506 15.36 18.38 -10.51
C MET A 506 15.41 16.87 -10.84
N ILE A 507 14.35 16.27 -11.38
CA ILE A 507 14.29 14.84 -11.68
C ILE A 507 14.50 14.57 -13.18
N TYR A 508 13.80 15.30 -14.06
CA TYR A 508 13.71 15.01 -15.49
C TYR A 508 14.53 15.94 -16.38
N LYS A 509 14.71 17.22 -16.00
CA LYS A 509 15.46 18.20 -16.84
C LYS A 509 16.95 18.29 -16.49
N SER A 510 17.33 18.11 -15.22
CA SER A 510 18.73 18.19 -14.78
C SER A 510 19.58 17.01 -15.26
N LYS A 511 20.61 17.31 -16.07
CA LYS A 511 21.61 16.34 -16.57
C LYS A 511 22.24 15.53 -15.42
N SER A 512 22.70 14.30 -15.68
CA SER A 512 23.20 13.39 -14.64
C SER A 512 24.39 13.94 -13.81
N ASN A 513 25.16 14.88 -14.36
CA ASN A 513 26.24 15.57 -13.69
C ASN A 513 25.89 16.98 -13.17
N ASP A 514 24.67 17.46 -13.43
CA ASP A 514 24.13 18.72 -12.91
C ASP A 514 23.52 18.47 -11.52
N TYR A 515 24.29 18.71 -10.47
CA TYR A 515 23.85 18.62 -9.09
C TYR A 515 24.78 19.41 -8.16
N PRO A 516 24.32 19.80 -6.96
CA PRO A 516 25.08 20.60 -6.00
C PRO A 516 26.41 19.95 -5.57
N LYS A 517 27.51 20.68 -5.72
CA LYS A 517 28.89 20.22 -5.48
C LYS A 517 29.72 21.31 -4.83
N ASN A 518 30.58 20.89 -3.88
CA ASN A 518 31.58 21.75 -3.24
C ASN A 518 31.03 23.06 -2.66
N LEU A 519 29.77 23.05 -2.21
CA LEU A 519 29.12 24.18 -1.56
C LEU A 519 29.69 24.43 -0.17
N THR A 520 29.63 25.68 0.24
CA THR A 520 29.93 26.20 1.58
C THR A 520 28.65 26.78 2.21
N ALA A 521 28.75 27.24 3.46
CA ALA A 521 27.63 27.91 4.13
C ALA A 521 27.20 29.22 3.44
N ASN A 522 28.10 29.86 2.67
CA ASN A 522 27.81 31.10 1.95
C ASN A 522 27.06 30.88 0.62
N ASP A 523 26.95 29.64 0.16
CA ASP A 523 26.25 29.28 -1.08
C ASP A 523 24.79 28.85 -0.85
N ILE A 524 24.33 28.92 0.39
CA ILE A 524 23.00 28.45 0.83
C ILE A 524 22.29 29.50 1.68
N ASN A 525 20.97 29.56 1.57
CA ASN A 525 20.15 30.38 2.43
C ASN A 525 20.03 29.72 3.82
N ILE A 526 20.82 30.19 4.78
CA ILE A 526 20.85 29.69 6.17
C ILE A 526 19.56 30.06 6.91
N ASP A 527 18.90 31.17 6.56
CA ASP A 527 17.66 31.61 7.23
C ASP A 527 16.55 30.56 7.09
N LYS A 528 16.53 29.80 5.98
CA LYS A 528 15.63 28.65 5.76
C LYS A 528 15.89 27.43 6.65
N LEU A 529 16.85 27.52 7.58
CA LEU A 529 17.10 26.56 8.66
C LEU A 529 16.60 27.06 10.03
N CYS A 530 16.17 28.31 10.12
CA CYS A 530 15.63 28.89 11.34
C CYS A 530 14.16 28.51 11.56
N PHE A 531 13.71 28.57 12.81
CA PHE A 531 12.34 28.22 13.16
C PHE A 531 11.33 29.15 12.46
N GLY A 532 10.31 28.57 11.85
CA GLY A 532 9.32 29.27 11.00
C GLY A 532 9.62 29.22 9.50
N GLU A 533 10.89 29.18 9.09
CA GLU A 533 11.33 29.29 7.69
C GLU A 533 11.67 27.94 7.03
N ILE A 534 11.64 26.83 7.78
CA ILE A 534 11.98 25.48 7.31
C ILE A 534 10.89 24.95 6.35
N GLU A 535 11.15 24.97 5.03
CA GLU A 535 10.22 24.43 4.00
C GLU A 535 9.93 22.93 4.20
N ASN A 536 10.94 22.13 4.59
CA ASN A 536 10.76 20.70 4.72
C ASN A 536 11.74 20.03 5.71
N ASN A 537 11.20 19.15 6.57
CA ASN A 537 11.95 18.38 7.57
C ASN A 537 12.99 17.40 6.99
N PHE A 538 12.98 17.14 5.67
CA PHE A 538 14.03 16.36 5.01
C PHE A 538 15.44 16.95 5.20
N VAL A 539 15.57 18.26 5.41
CA VAL A 539 16.88 18.87 5.71
C VAL A 539 17.46 18.31 7.02
N PHE A 540 16.64 18.16 8.06
CA PHE A 540 17.04 17.54 9.33
C PHE A 540 17.23 16.03 9.20
N ASN A 541 16.30 15.32 8.55
CA ASN A 541 16.43 13.86 8.39
C ASN A 541 17.63 13.47 7.51
N TYR A 542 18.02 14.30 6.53
CA TYR A 542 19.24 14.09 5.76
C TYR A 542 20.51 14.42 6.56
N LEU A 543 20.48 15.46 7.41
CA LEU A 543 21.56 15.71 8.36
C LEU A 543 21.75 14.52 9.31
N ASP A 544 20.67 13.96 9.84
CA ASP A 544 20.70 12.73 10.66
C ASP A 544 21.25 11.54 9.85
N TYR A 545 20.90 11.39 8.57
CA TYR A 545 21.49 10.36 7.71
C TYR A 545 23.01 10.58 7.51
N LEU A 546 23.47 11.82 7.42
CA LEU A 546 24.90 12.15 7.32
C LEU A 546 25.65 11.91 8.65
N LEU A 547 25.04 12.26 9.78
CA LEU A 547 25.55 11.96 11.13
C LEU A 547 25.66 10.45 11.33
N TRP A 548 24.59 9.71 11.06
CA TRP A 548 24.57 8.25 11.05
C TRP A 548 25.70 7.71 10.17
N ARG A 549 25.76 8.09 8.89
CA ARG A 549 26.79 7.56 7.98
C ARG A 549 28.23 7.92 8.42
N LYS A 550 28.44 9.00 9.16
CA LYS A 550 29.75 9.41 9.73
C LYS A 550 30.10 8.61 11.00
N LYS A 551 29.11 8.24 11.82
CA LYS A 551 29.30 7.70 13.18
C LYS A 551 28.65 6.32 13.43
N ARG A 552 28.07 5.64 12.43
CA ARG A 552 27.30 4.38 12.57
C ARG A 552 28.02 3.18 13.23
N ASN A 553 29.33 3.29 13.45
CA ASN A 553 30.13 2.25 14.13
C ASN A 553 30.64 2.72 15.52
N SER A 554 30.16 3.85 16.08
CA SER A 554 30.72 4.42 17.31
C SER A 554 29.95 4.09 18.59
N THR A 555 28.62 4.10 18.55
CA THR A 555 27.76 3.78 19.72
C THR A 555 26.50 3.05 19.27
N ALA A 556 25.94 2.23 20.16
CA ALA A 556 24.71 1.47 19.92
C ALA A 556 23.52 2.39 19.56
N VAL A 557 23.39 3.54 20.24
CA VAL A 557 22.42 4.61 19.93
C VAL A 557 22.47 5.06 18.46
N ILE A 558 23.66 5.10 17.86
CA ILE A 558 23.82 5.53 16.46
C ILE A 558 23.70 4.35 15.50
N SER A 559 24.26 3.17 15.81
CA SER A 559 24.16 2.00 14.92
C SER A 559 22.71 1.53 14.76
N GLU A 560 21.97 1.47 15.86
CA GLU A 560 20.58 0.99 15.94
C GLU A 560 19.55 2.07 15.56
N PHE A 561 19.98 3.31 15.27
CA PHE A 561 19.08 4.42 14.96
C PHE A 561 18.17 4.11 13.76
N GLU A 562 16.88 4.38 13.93
CA GLU A 562 15.83 4.23 12.93
C GLU A 562 15.09 5.56 12.69
N PHE A 563 14.85 5.88 11.42
CA PHE A 563 13.96 6.97 11.04
C PHE A 563 12.51 6.59 11.32
N THR A 564 11.77 7.44 12.02
CA THR A 564 10.32 7.30 12.23
C THR A 564 9.63 8.64 11.91
N PHE A 565 8.29 8.63 11.79
CA PHE A 565 7.52 9.83 11.48
C PHE A 565 7.64 10.87 12.60
N ARG A 566 8.47 11.88 12.37
CA ARG A 566 8.74 13.00 13.28
C ARG A 566 8.67 14.29 12.48
N SER A 567 7.64 15.10 12.76
CA SER A 567 7.41 16.38 12.09
C SER A 567 7.50 17.60 13.01
N SER A 568 7.71 17.38 14.31
CA SER A 568 7.80 18.45 15.30
C SER A 568 9.23 18.96 15.39
N VAL A 569 9.44 20.23 15.01
CA VAL A 569 10.68 20.96 15.32
C VAL A 569 10.60 21.44 16.76
N GLU A 570 11.58 21.04 17.56
CA GLU A 570 11.73 21.42 18.97
C GLU A 570 12.92 22.36 19.14
N HIS A 571 12.76 23.34 20.04
CA HIS A 571 13.84 24.17 20.51
C HIS A 571 14.45 23.53 21.76
N PHE A 572 15.74 23.23 21.77
CA PHE A 572 16.35 22.58 22.93
C PHE A 572 16.43 23.54 24.11
N TYR A 573 16.90 24.77 23.91
CA TYR A 573 16.59 25.90 24.78
C TYR A 573 15.13 26.36 24.54
N PRO A 574 14.25 26.38 25.56
CA PRO A 574 12.83 26.66 25.39
C PRO A 574 12.54 28.11 24.94
N GLN A 575 11.54 28.30 24.08
CA GLN A 575 11.02 29.64 23.74
C GLN A 575 10.33 30.32 24.93
N HIS A 576 9.65 29.52 25.75
CA HIS A 576 8.96 29.95 26.96
C HIS A 576 9.44 29.05 28.10
N PRO A 577 10.59 29.39 28.75
CA PRO A 577 11.04 28.66 29.92
C PRO A 577 9.95 28.63 31.00
N MET A 578 9.96 27.60 31.84
CA MET A 578 9.14 27.62 33.07
C MET A 578 9.57 28.77 33.98
N ASN A 579 8.64 29.28 34.80
CA ASN A 579 8.76 30.53 35.58
C ASN A 579 10.06 30.69 36.41
N ASP A 580 10.74 29.60 36.77
CA ASP A 580 11.97 29.59 37.56
C ASP A 580 13.27 29.67 36.71
N PHE A 581 13.15 29.79 35.37
CA PHE A 581 14.27 29.83 34.44
C PHE A 581 14.25 31.09 33.56
N GLU A 582 15.43 31.67 33.36
CA GLU A 582 15.61 32.84 32.50
C GLU A 582 15.41 32.50 31.01
N PRO A 583 14.89 33.43 30.19
CA PRO A 583 14.96 33.33 28.73
C PRO A 583 16.40 33.37 28.21
N LEU A 584 16.62 32.78 27.03
CA LEU A 584 17.90 32.91 26.32
C LEU A 584 18.17 34.40 26.04
N LYS A 585 19.35 34.89 26.41
CA LYS A 585 19.65 36.33 26.41
C LYS A 585 20.08 36.88 25.05
N GLY A 586 20.44 36.02 24.10
CA GLY A 586 20.86 36.39 22.75
C GLY A 586 19.86 36.03 21.65
N GLY A 587 20.27 36.31 20.41
CA GLY A 587 19.43 36.12 19.22
C GLY A 587 19.34 34.68 18.71
N SER A 588 20.13 33.75 19.27
CA SER A 588 20.30 32.41 18.67
C SER A 588 19.16 31.41 18.95
N LEU A 589 18.09 31.84 19.63
CA LEU A 589 16.97 30.99 20.06
C LEU A 589 16.38 30.16 18.92
N HIS A 590 16.12 30.79 17.77
CA HIS A 590 15.50 30.18 16.60
C HIS A 590 16.51 29.62 15.59
N GLU A 591 17.82 29.70 15.87
CA GLU A 591 18.86 29.26 14.94
C GLU A 591 18.95 27.74 14.85
N PHE A 592 19.40 27.26 13.68
CA PHE A 592 19.60 25.83 13.38
C PHE A 592 20.39 25.07 14.45
N GLY A 593 21.30 25.73 15.17
CA GLY A 593 22.03 25.14 16.30
C GLY A 593 21.12 24.61 17.40
N ASN A 594 20.07 25.36 17.77
CA ASN A 594 19.15 25.07 18.87
C ASN A 594 17.98 24.15 18.49
N LEU A 595 17.76 23.89 17.20
CA LEU A 595 16.60 23.13 16.70
C LEU A 595 16.88 21.64 16.52
N CYS A 596 15.91 20.78 16.77
CA CYS A 596 15.97 19.35 16.43
C CYS A 596 14.58 18.77 16.10
N LEU A 597 14.52 17.56 15.54
CA LEU A 597 13.25 16.86 15.32
C LEU A 597 12.92 15.89 16.47
N ILE A 598 11.70 15.96 16.97
CA ILE A 598 11.14 15.00 17.95
C ILE A 598 9.69 14.62 17.62
N SER A 599 9.11 13.67 18.35
CA SER A 599 7.67 13.38 18.25
C SER A 599 6.85 14.53 18.85
N HIS A 600 5.66 14.79 18.28
CA HIS A 600 4.74 15.80 18.83
C HIS A 600 4.40 15.55 20.31
N SER A 601 4.21 14.29 20.70
CA SER A 601 3.96 13.90 22.09
C SER A 601 5.12 14.23 23.04
N LYS A 602 6.36 14.24 22.56
CA LYS A 602 7.53 14.69 23.34
C LYS A 602 7.60 16.21 23.34
N ASN A 603 7.38 16.88 22.21
CA ASN A 603 7.37 18.34 22.14
C ASN A 603 6.34 18.94 23.11
N SER A 604 5.07 18.51 23.07
CA SER A 604 4.03 18.96 23.99
C SER A 604 4.36 18.75 25.48
N ARG A 605 5.26 17.83 25.81
CA ARG A 605 5.71 17.54 27.18
C ARG A 605 7.01 18.23 27.56
N LEU A 606 7.85 18.62 26.59
CA LEU A 606 9.22 19.06 26.81
C LEU A 606 9.46 20.53 26.45
N SER A 607 8.64 21.12 25.59
CA SER A 607 8.83 22.44 24.97
C SER A 607 9.38 23.52 25.92
N ASN A 608 8.84 23.63 27.13
CA ASN A 608 9.16 24.68 28.11
C ASN A 608 10.27 24.31 29.11
N PHE A 609 10.79 23.08 29.10
CA PHE A 609 11.89 22.67 29.99
C PHE A 609 13.25 23.19 29.48
N PRO A 610 14.18 23.56 30.38
CA PRO A 610 15.53 23.94 30.00
C PRO A 610 16.36 22.72 29.53
N PRO A 611 17.47 22.95 28.79
CA PRO A 611 18.35 21.92 28.25
C PRO A 611 18.79 20.83 29.25
N LYS A 612 19.17 21.20 30.49
CA LYS A 612 19.57 20.24 31.53
C LYS A 612 18.43 19.30 31.94
N THR A 613 17.20 19.80 32.00
CA THR A 613 16.01 18.99 32.33
C THR A 613 15.63 18.10 31.15
N LYS A 614 15.74 18.60 29.91
CA LYS A 614 15.57 17.78 28.70
C LYS A 614 16.57 16.63 28.65
N LEU A 615 17.84 16.86 28.99
CA LEU A 615 18.86 15.80 29.09
C LEU A 615 18.38 14.65 29.98
N ASN A 616 17.94 14.95 31.21
CA ASN A 616 17.42 13.95 32.15
C ASN A 616 16.22 13.16 31.59
N HIS A 617 15.33 13.79 30.82
CA HIS A 617 14.20 13.11 30.19
C HIS A 617 14.62 12.12 29.08
N PHE A 618 15.72 12.38 28.37
CA PHE A 618 16.23 11.47 27.33
C PHE A 618 17.14 10.36 27.87
N THR A 619 17.77 10.52 29.03
CA THR A 619 18.69 9.53 29.64
C THR A 619 18.10 8.11 29.70
N ALA A 620 16.82 7.95 30.02
CA ALA A 620 16.17 6.64 30.10
C ALA A 620 15.96 5.98 28.72
N GLY A 621 15.81 6.78 27.65
CA GLY A 621 15.74 6.31 26.27
C GLY A 621 17.12 5.93 25.73
N LEU A 622 18.14 6.75 26.02
CA LEU A 622 19.53 6.49 25.62
C LEU A 622 20.07 5.18 26.21
N LYS A 623 19.70 4.83 27.45
CA LYS A 623 20.00 3.52 28.06
C LYS A 623 19.34 2.31 27.35
N LYS A 624 18.42 2.56 26.42
CA LYS A 624 17.74 1.57 25.56
C LYS A 624 18.06 1.79 24.08
N ASN A 625 19.12 2.53 23.76
CA ASN A 625 19.53 2.92 22.40
C ASN A 625 18.50 3.76 21.62
N GLN A 626 17.51 4.35 22.30
CA GLN A 626 16.40 5.08 21.68
C GLN A 626 16.62 6.60 21.72
N ILE A 627 16.61 7.23 20.55
CA ILE A 627 16.63 8.69 20.39
C ILE A 627 15.75 9.15 19.21
N ASP A 628 15.33 10.42 19.25
CA ASP A 628 14.42 10.98 18.24
C ASP A 628 15.11 11.58 17.02
N SER A 629 16.34 12.06 17.19
CA SER A 629 17.17 12.63 16.13
C SER A 629 18.63 12.46 16.53
N LEU A 630 19.51 12.24 15.57
CA LEU A 630 20.95 12.17 15.86
C LEU A 630 21.53 13.56 16.11
N LYS A 631 20.97 14.61 15.49
CA LYS A 631 21.23 16.01 15.86
C LYS A 631 20.89 16.27 17.33
N LEU A 632 19.75 15.78 17.82
CA LEU A 632 19.42 15.84 19.25
C LEU A 632 20.43 15.07 20.10
N TYR A 633 20.89 13.90 19.65
CA TYR A 633 21.92 13.13 20.37
C TYR A 633 23.24 13.92 20.52
N GLU A 634 23.71 14.60 19.46
CA GLU A 634 24.88 15.49 19.55
C GLU A 634 24.65 16.64 20.55
N MET A 635 23.46 17.25 20.57
CA MET A 635 23.10 18.34 21.51
C MET A 635 23.11 17.86 22.96
N LEU A 636 22.58 16.66 23.22
CA LEU A 636 22.58 16.04 24.54
C LEU A 636 24.01 15.74 25.02
N GLN A 637 24.89 15.29 24.13
CA GLN A 637 26.30 15.02 24.44
C GLN A 637 27.10 16.31 24.68
N LEU A 638 26.87 17.36 23.91
CA LEU A 638 27.47 18.68 24.14
C LEU A 638 26.99 19.30 25.46
N MET A 639 25.69 19.21 25.78
CA MET A 639 25.14 19.66 27.07
C MET A 639 25.70 18.88 28.26
N GLU A 640 26.01 17.60 28.09
CA GLU A 640 26.66 16.78 29.12
C GLU A 640 28.15 17.12 29.32
N GLN A 641 28.83 17.59 28.27
CA GLN A 641 30.25 17.97 28.29
C GLN A 641 30.50 19.41 28.78
N ASP A 642 29.74 20.37 28.25
CA ASP A 642 29.95 21.81 28.51
C ASP A 642 29.15 22.32 29.74
N ASP A 643 28.23 21.50 30.27
CA ASP A 643 27.22 21.84 31.31
C ASP A 643 26.44 23.14 31.05
N SER A 644 26.34 23.53 29.78
CA SER A 644 25.80 24.81 29.33
C SER A 644 25.25 24.68 27.91
N TRP A 645 24.23 25.48 27.57
CA TRP A 645 23.65 25.53 26.24
C TRP A 645 23.17 26.95 25.93
N GLU A 646 24.10 27.90 25.94
CA GLU A 646 23.83 29.30 25.61
C GLU A 646 24.24 29.61 24.16
N ASP A 647 24.21 30.88 23.74
CA ASP A 647 24.51 31.31 22.36
C ASP A 647 25.82 30.69 21.80
N THR A 648 26.86 30.59 22.64
CA THR A 648 28.16 30.02 22.23
C THR A 648 28.04 28.56 21.78
N GLN A 649 27.31 27.72 22.54
CA GLN A 649 27.08 26.32 22.18
C GLN A 649 26.13 26.20 20.99
N ILE A 650 25.08 27.03 20.95
CA ILE A 650 24.12 27.05 19.84
C ILE A 650 24.81 27.38 18.52
N ILE A 651 25.58 28.47 18.46
CA ILE A 651 26.30 28.91 17.25
C ILE A 651 27.34 27.87 16.83
N LYS A 652 28.15 27.35 17.78
CA LYS A 652 29.14 26.29 17.53
C LYS A 652 28.47 25.05 16.92
N HIS A 653 27.41 24.55 17.55
CA HIS A 653 26.67 23.38 17.07
C HIS A 653 26.03 23.62 15.69
N GLY A 654 25.46 24.81 15.46
CA GLY A 654 24.93 25.22 14.16
C GLY A 654 25.99 25.16 13.06
N GLN A 655 27.19 25.70 13.31
CA GLN A 655 28.32 25.66 12.38
C GLN A 655 28.81 24.23 12.12
N GLU A 656 28.87 23.37 13.13
CA GLU A 656 29.24 21.96 12.98
C GLU A 656 28.23 21.20 12.11
N MET A 657 26.93 21.42 12.32
CA MET A 657 25.87 20.80 11.51
C MET A 657 25.85 21.31 10.07
N LEU A 658 26.04 22.62 9.85
CA LEU A 658 26.23 23.21 8.53
C LEU A 658 27.45 22.63 7.80
N SER A 659 28.57 22.44 8.52
CA SER A 659 29.80 21.83 7.98
C SER A 659 29.59 20.38 7.54
N ILE A 660 28.79 19.59 8.27
CA ILE A 660 28.40 18.24 7.87
C ILE A 660 27.50 18.26 6.63
N LEU A 661 26.48 19.13 6.63
CA LEU A 661 25.51 19.25 5.55
C LEU A 661 26.19 19.69 4.23
N CYS A 662 26.90 20.82 4.24
CA CYS A 662 27.66 21.33 3.10
C CYS A 662 28.79 20.36 2.70
N GLY A 663 29.45 19.74 3.69
CA GLY A 663 30.48 18.72 3.50
C GLY A 663 30.01 17.52 2.67
N SER A 664 28.71 17.20 2.69
CA SER A 664 28.13 16.15 1.83
C SER A 664 28.31 16.44 0.33
N THR A 665 28.37 17.71 -0.07
CA THR A 665 28.49 18.15 -1.47
C THR A 665 29.91 17.98 -2.03
N LYS A 666 30.93 17.85 -1.18
CA LYS A 666 32.34 17.76 -1.59
C LYS A 666 32.57 16.57 -2.53
N THR A 667 33.09 16.83 -3.72
CA THR A 667 33.54 15.76 -4.63
C THR A 667 34.88 15.22 -4.16
N LYS A 668 34.97 13.92 -3.84
CA LYS A 668 36.28 13.25 -3.64
C LYS A 668 37.13 13.51 -4.88
N LYS A 669 38.26 14.22 -4.74
CA LYS A 669 39.29 14.23 -5.78
C LYS A 669 39.71 12.77 -6.01
N LYS A 670 39.70 12.30 -7.26
CA LYS A 670 40.40 11.06 -7.60
C LYS A 670 41.87 11.31 -7.31
N THR A 671 42.39 10.75 -6.21
CA THR A 671 43.83 10.68 -6.01
C THR A 671 44.36 9.84 -7.17
N GLN A 672 45.09 10.47 -8.09
CA GLN A 672 45.83 9.74 -9.10
C GLN A 672 46.96 9.03 -8.37
N THR A 673 46.74 7.78 -7.98
CA THR A 673 47.83 6.82 -7.82
C THR A 673 48.52 6.73 -9.17
N ARG A 674 49.65 7.42 -9.31
CA ARG A 674 50.59 7.16 -10.39
C ARG A 674 51.01 5.69 -10.27
N LYS A 675 51.05 5.02 -11.43
CA LYS A 675 51.55 3.65 -11.56
C LYS A 675 52.99 3.55 -11.09
#